data_AF-I4F3D9-F1
#
_entry.id   AF-I4F3D9-F1
#
_cell.length_a   1.000
_cell.length_b   1.000
_cell.length_c   1.000
_cell.angle_alpha   90.00
_cell.angle_beta   90.00
_cell.angle_gamma   90.00
#
_symmetry.space_group_name_H-M   'P 1'
#
loop_
_entity.id
_entity.type
_entity.pdbx_description
1 polymer ?
#
loop_
_entity_poly.entity_id
_entity_poly.type
_entity_poly.pdbx_seq_one_letter_code
_entity_poly.pdbx_strand_id
1 'polypeptide(L)'
;MTGPVAARYSLLQDGASVGTYALPLTGSPQTFGLTLAAMPSYETRWQLRGVDDLGRASAPSNAITTGTTRPAPPAAPTGVSGRTDGSRVLLSWDDAGPAYTYTVRVGGSVVASPRTAGVTLAAPLGVTRSYAVAVVDAWGQSSATSSVTLTPAGASPPAAPTGVTAVGGDRSAVVRWTAATANGSPVTGYTVTAAPGGATATTTGATTATLTGLTNGTAYTFSVTATNAAGTGPASAPSPAAVPRSTDPVGQAWAASGGEAGPLGASTAAKVCGLVGGGCFQTFQQGAVYWSPGTGARLVLSGPVRDRWAATRWETGPLGYPVGDTVCGAAGGTCSQAFQGGSVVSSTAGGTRVVRGAIRDRWTASGSLSGPLGAPVGEETCGLRDGGCFQAFERGAVYWSPGTGARLVLSGAVRDRWAAARWETGALGYPTGDTTCGLRDAGCFQLFQGGSVYVSAGSRATVVTGALRDRWGASGWENGALGYPTADQVCGLRDGGCFQTFQKGAVYRSNTTGARLVLSGAVRDRWAAARWETGALGYPTGDTTCGLRDGGCFQLFQGGSVYVSAGSRATVVTGALRDRWGASGWENGPLGYPTADQVCGLRDGGCFQVFQQGSVYWSPASGAHALTNRYTRERWGALGWENGRLGYPLEEERAVAGGTTQRFQGGTLTFVAATTEVRVAY
;
A
#
# COMPACT_ATOMS: atom_id res chain seq x y z
N MET A 1 95.27 56.58 59.66
CA MET A 1 96.18 55.75 58.85
C MET A 1 95.73 54.31 59.00
N THR A 2 95.15 53.75 57.92
CA THR A 2 94.65 52.38 57.82
C THR A 2 95.82 51.39 57.96
N GLY A 3 95.75 50.49 58.94
CA GLY A 3 96.68 49.35 59.03
C GLY A 3 96.55 48.42 57.83
N PRO A 4 97.55 47.58 57.54
CA PRO A 4 97.54 46.70 56.37
C PRO A 4 96.35 45.74 56.43
N VAL A 5 95.55 45.72 55.35
CA VAL A 5 94.45 44.76 55.14
C VAL A 5 95.08 43.39 54.92
N ALA A 6 94.81 42.43 55.80
CA ALA A 6 95.22 41.04 55.58
C ALA A 6 94.39 40.43 54.44
N ALA A 7 95.03 39.93 53.38
CA ALA A 7 94.34 39.13 52.38
C ALA A 7 94.18 37.70 52.90
N ARG A 8 93.00 37.12 52.69
CA ARG A 8 92.76 35.70 53.00
C ARG A 8 93.14 34.84 51.79
N TYR A 9 93.89 33.79 52.02
CA TYR A 9 94.25 32.80 51.01
C TYR A 9 93.69 31.44 51.38
N SER A 10 92.94 30.83 50.48
CA SER A 10 92.56 29.43 50.62
C SER A 10 93.70 28.53 50.13
N LEU A 11 94.12 27.60 50.98
CA LEU A 11 94.96 26.49 50.59
C LEU A 11 94.08 25.43 49.96
N LEU A 12 94.44 25.04 48.74
CA LEU A 12 93.83 23.95 48.00
C LEU A 12 94.72 22.73 48.11
N GLN A 13 94.13 21.62 48.54
CA GLN A 13 94.67 20.27 48.44
C GLN A 13 93.92 19.58 47.31
N ASP A 14 94.62 19.23 46.23
CA ASP A 14 94.06 18.52 45.07
C ASP A 14 92.83 19.24 44.48
N GLY A 15 92.90 20.56 44.44
CA GLY A 15 91.83 21.43 43.94
C GLY A 15 90.69 21.71 44.94
N ALA A 16 90.61 20.97 46.04
CA ALA A 16 89.64 21.20 47.12
C ALA A 16 90.23 22.12 48.19
N SER A 17 89.46 23.09 48.68
CA SER A 17 89.95 23.98 49.76
C SER A 17 89.99 23.24 51.09
N VAL A 18 91.15 23.23 51.75
CA VAL A 18 91.35 22.56 53.05
C VAL A 18 91.62 23.52 54.21
N GLY A 19 91.73 24.80 53.93
CA GLY A 19 91.88 25.84 54.94
C GLY A 19 91.97 27.23 54.32
N THR A 20 91.67 28.26 55.10
CA THR A 20 91.84 29.66 54.69
C THR A 20 92.66 30.39 55.74
N TYR A 21 93.71 31.08 55.28
CA TYR A 21 94.73 31.69 56.12
C TYR A 21 94.83 33.18 55.84
N ALA A 22 94.95 34.00 56.89
CA ALA A 22 95.17 35.44 56.75
C ALA A 22 96.66 35.72 56.58
N LEU A 23 97.04 36.40 55.49
CA LEU A 23 98.41 36.84 55.24
C LEU A 23 98.46 38.38 55.13
N PRO A 24 99.40 39.06 55.82
CA PRO A 24 99.52 40.51 55.74
C PRO A 24 100.02 40.98 54.36
N LEU A 25 99.38 41.98 53.77
CA LEU A 25 99.82 42.62 52.53
C LEU A 25 100.66 43.87 52.84
N THR A 26 101.93 43.87 52.45
CA THR A 26 102.86 45.01 52.69
C THR A 26 103.41 45.65 51.40
N GLY A 27 102.84 45.33 50.22
CA GLY A 27 103.18 45.99 48.95
C GLY A 27 104.56 45.63 48.35
N SER A 28 105.32 44.75 49.00
CA SER A 28 106.60 44.19 48.53
C SER A 28 106.51 42.65 48.54
N PRO A 29 107.27 41.91 47.70
CA PRO A 29 107.32 40.46 47.78
C PRO A 29 107.73 40.02 49.19
N GLN A 30 106.91 39.21 49.84
CA GLN A 30 107.17 38.65 51.16
C GLN A 30 107.14 37.13 51.05
N THR A 31 108.07 36.47 51.73
CA THR A 31 108.05 35.01 51.89
C THR A 31 107.34 34.69 53.19
N PHE A 32 106.26 33.93 53.12
CA PHE A 32 105.56 33.42 54.29
C PHE A 32 105.68 31.90 54.34
N GLY A 33 106.06 31.36 55.49
CA GLY A 33 106.04 29.92 55.75
C GLY A 33 104.68 29.51 56.28
N LEU A 34 104.03 28.56 55.61
CA LEU A 34 102.86 27.86 56.16
C LEU A 34 103.32 26.46 56.59
N THR A 35 103.26 26.19 57.89
CA THR A 35 103.56 24.85 58.42
C THR A 35 102.26 24.06 58.51
N LEU A 36 102.20 22.93 57.79
CA LEU A 36 101.08 21.99 57.88
C LEU A 36 101.38 20.96 58.97
N ALA A 37 100.38 20.66 59.81
CA ALA A 37 100.53 19.77 60.96
C ALA A 37 100.88 18.32 60.56
N ALA A 38 100.50 17.91 59.36
CA ALA A 38 100.90 16.64 58.75
C ALA A 38 100.94 16.80 57.23
N MET A 39 102.03 16.33 56.62
CA MET A 39 102.10 16.21 55.16
C MET A 39 101.48 14.87 54.75
N PRO A 40 100.59 14.83 53.75
CA PRO A 40 100.10 13.57 53.22
C PRO A 40 101.27 12.74 52.70
N SER A 41 101.22 11.42 52.93
CA SER A 41 102.22 10.48 52.42
C SER A 41 102.12 10.30 50.89
N TYR A 42 100.97 10.66 50.31
CA TYR A 42 100.72 10.63 48.87
C TYR A 42 101.03 11.96 48.19
N GLU A 43 101.36 11.86 46.91
CA GLU A 43 101.59 12.99 46.02
C GLU A 43 100.35 13.88 46.00
N THR A 44 100.50 15.08 46.56
CA THR A 44 99.44 16.03 46.85
C THR A 44 99.75 17.36 46.17
N ARG A 45 98.78 17.92 45.46
CA ARG A 45 98.87 19.19 44.74
C ARG A 45 98.42 20.30 45.66
N TRP A 46 99.36 21.14 46.05
CA TRP A 46 99.09 22.31 46.86
C TRP A 46 99.05 23.55 45.98
N GLN A 47 97.96 24.30 46.08
CA GLN A 47 97.80 25.59 45.42
C GLN A 47 97.22 26.60 46.41
N LEU A 48 97.53 27.87 46.22
CA LEU A 48 96.91 28.96 46.95
C LEU A 48 96.00 29.73 46.01
N ARG A 49 94.87 30.20 46.52
CA ARG A 49 94.04 31.19 45.82
C ARG A 49 93.67 32.31 46.79
N GLY A 50 93.71 33.55 46.32
CA GLY A 50 93.23 34.69 47.09
C GLY A 50 91.71 34.64 47.19
N VAL A 51 91.17 34.97 48.37
CA VAL A 51 89.74 35.06 48.63
C VAL A 51 89.46 36.39 49.33
N ASP A 52 88.50 37.15 48.79
CA ASP A 52 88.05 38.40 49.41
C ASP A 52 87.00 38.16 50.51
N ASP A 53 86.64 39.20 51.25
CA ASP A 53 85.64 39.12 52.34
C ASP A 53 84.22 38.78 51.86
N LEU A 54 83.99 38.77 50.54
CA LEU A 54 82.73 38.38 49.90
C LEU A 54 82.75 36.92 49.42
N GLY A 55 83.83 36.18 49.67
CA GLY A 55 83.97 34.77 49.29
C GLY A 55 84.33 34.54 47.82
N ARG A 56 84.69 35.59 47.08
CA ARG A 56 85.10 35.48 45.67
C ARG A 56 86.56 35.07 45.61
N ALA A 57 86.86 34.05 44.80
CA ALA A 57 88.18 33.45 44.72
C ALA A 57 88.90 33.80 43.42
N SER A 58 90.21 34.05 43.50
CA SER A 58 91.09 34.19 42.34
C SER A 58 91.31 32.84 41.64
N ALA A 59 91.93 32.88 40.45
CA ALA A 59 92.56 31.68 39.89
C ALA A 59 93.58 31.09 40.89
N PRO A 60 93.68 29.76 41.00
CA PRO A 60 94.71 29.11 41.81
C PRO A 60 96.12 29.42 41.30
N SER A 61 97.09 29.47 42.22
CA SER A 61 98.51 29.60 41.90
C SER A 61 99.03 28.43 41.07
N ASN A 62 100.27 28.54 40.58
CA ASN A 62 101.04 27.36 40.19
C ASN A 62 101.07 26.36 41.35
N ALA A 63 101.03 25.09 40.99
CA ALA A 63 100.97 24.04 41.98
C ALA A 63 102.35 23.63 42.47
N ILE A 64 102.42 23.36 43.76
CA ILE A 64 103.55 22.70 44.39
C ILE A 64 103.08 21.29 44.72
N THR A 65 103.86 20.31 44.28
CA THR A 65 103.54 18.91 44.54
C THR A 65 104.43 18.38 45.66
N THR A 66 103.84 17.67 46.62
CA THR A 66 104.55 17.09 47.77
C THR A 66 104.11 15.65 48.00
N GLY A 67 104.97 14.79 48.55
CA GLY A 67 104.69 13.35 48.70
C GLY A 67 105.22 12.53 47.51
N THR A 68 105.38 11.22 47.68
CA THR A 68 106.08 10.36 46.71
C THR A 68 105.22 9.23 46.11
N THR A 69 103.98 9.06 46.59
CA THR A 69 103.07 8.00 46.11
C THR A 69 101.85 8.60 45.44
N ARG A 70 101.68 8.39 44.13
CA ARG A 70 100.56 8.93 43.38
C ARG A 70 99.20 8.42 43.93
N PRO A 71 98.16 9.27 44.06
CA PRO A 71 96.83 8.83 44.47
C PRO A 71 96.30 7.69 43.59
N ALA A 72 95.56 6.77 44.22
CA ALA A 72 94.82 5.77 43.47
C ALA A 72 93.75 6.48 42.60
N PRO A 73 93.50 6.01 41.37
CA PRO A 73 92.43 6.56 40.55
C PRO A 73 91.08 6.55 41.29
N PRO A 74 90.19 7.52 41.00
CA PRO A 74 88.87 7.54 41.61
C PRO A 74 88.09 6.24 41.37
N ALA A 75 87.08 5.96 42.20
CA ALA A 75 86.21 4.80 42.01
C ALA A 75 85.35 4.94 40.74
N ALA A 76 84.92 3.81 40.17
CA ALA A 76 83.96 3.82 39.06
C ALA A 76 82.64 4.48 39.50
N PRO A 77 81.96 5.22 38.61
CA PRO A 77 80.68 5.84 38.96
C PRO A 77 79.62 4.75 39.20
N THR A 78 78.82 4.92 40.26
CA THR A 78 77.68 4.05 40.59
C THR A 78 76.38 4.61 40.02
N GLY A 79 75.33 3.79 39.98
CA GLY A 79 73.99 4.26 39.55
C GLY A 79 73.87 4.62 38.06
N VAL A 80 74.85 4.25 37.22
CA VAL A 80 74.81 4.55 35.77
C VAL A 80 73.57 3.92 35.14
N SER A 81 72.69 4.78 34.67
CA SER A 81 71.43 4.43 34.04
C SER A 81 71.20 5.33 32.83
N GLY A 82 70.38 4.87 31.91
CA GLY A 82 70.07 5.63 30.70
C GLY A 82 68.67 5.34 30.19
N ARG A 83 68.05 6.34 29.59
CA ARG A 83 66.78 6.23 28.86
C ARG A 83 66.87 6.91 27.51
N THR A 84 66.07 6.45 26.56
CA THR A 84 65.98 7.00 25.22
C THR A 84 64.80 7.97 25.13
N ASP A 85 64.96 9.04 24.35
CA ASP A 85 63.92 10.00 24.00
C ASP A 85 64.10 10.38 22.52
N GLY A 86 63.42 9.63 21.64
CA GLY A 86 63.60 9.74 20.19
C GLY A 86 65.07 9.56 19.77
N SER A 87 65.64 10.57 19.12
CA SER A 87 67.05 10.61 18.70
C SER A 87 68.02 11.04 19.80
N ARG A 88 67.60 11.02 21.07
CA ARG A 88 68.42 11.40 22.23
C ARG A 88 68.51 10.27 23.23
N VAL A 89 69.63 10.25 23.94
CA VAL A 89 69.88 9.38 25.09
C VAL A 89 70.17 10.27 26.29
N LEU A 90 69.40 10.09 27.36
CA LEU A 90 69.58 10.77 28.63
C LEU A 90 70.26 9.79 29.58
N LEU A 91 71.49 10.10 29.98
CA LEU A 91 72.28 9.32 30.93
C LEU A 91 72.28 10.02 32.29
N SER A 92 72.24 9.22 33.35
CA SER A 92 72.33 9.66 34.75
C SER A 92 73.18 8.69 35.57
N TRP A 93 73.82 9.19 36.62
CA TRP A 93 74.62 8.41 37.57
C TRP A 93 74.68 9.11 38.92
N ASP A 94 75.27 8.47 39.93
CA ASP A 94 75.43 9.08 41.25
C ASP A 94 76.53 10.14 41.25
N ASP A 95 76.29 11.27 41.92
CA ASP A 95 77.28 12.37 41.99
C ASP A 95 78.47 11.98 42.89
N ALA A 96 79.68 12.15 42.37
CA ALA A 96 80.94 11.85 43.05
C ALA A 96 81.41 13.03 43.90
N GLY A 97 80.75 14.18 43.77
CA GLY A 97 81.04 15.40 44.52
C GLY A 97 81.72 16.48 43.67
N PRO A 98 81.78 17.72 44.18
CA PRO A 98 82.12 18.91 43.39
C PRO A 98 83.58 18.99 42.91
N ALA A 99 84.45 18.12 43.43
CA ALA A 99 85.86 18.06 43.03
C ALA A 99 86.10 17.21 41.76
N TYR A 100 85.09 16.51 41.26
CA TYR A 100 85.21 15.59 40.14
C TYR A 100 84.52 16.10 38.88
N THR A 101 85.00 15.63 37.73
CA THR A 101 84.32 15.76 36.45
C THR A 101 84.11 14.37 35.84
N TYR A 102 83.33 14.28 34.77
CA TYR A 102 83.02 12.99 34.14
C TYR A 102 83.46 12.98 32.70
N THR A 103 83.76 11.78 32.18
CA THR A 103 83.87 11.54 30.74
C THR A 103 82.89 10.47 30.33
N VAL A 104 82.16 10.72 29.25
CA VAL A 104 81.26 9.76 28.63
C VAL A 104 81.86 9.34 27.29
N ARG A 105 82.03 8.04 27.10
CA ARG A 105 82.60 7.43 25.90
C ARG A 105 81.59 6.58 25.16
N VAL A 106 81.66 6.63 23.83
CA VAL A 106 80.91 5.76 22.92
C VAL A 106 81.90 5.21 21.89
N GLY A 107 81.99 3.89 21.76
CA GLY A 107 82.97 3.26 20.85
C GLY A 107 84.43 3.63 21.17
N GLY A 108 84.76 3.81 22.45
CA GLY A 108 86.10 4.18 22.94
C GLY A 108 86.44 5.68 22.89
N SER A 109 85.71 6.47 22.10
CA SER A 109 85.93 7.93 21.97
C SER A 109 85.13 8.72 23.00
N VAL A 110 85.72 9.77 23.58
CA VAL A 110 85.02 10.68 24.50
C VAL A 110 84.05 11.56 23.70
N VAL A 111 82.76 11.46 24.02
CA VAL A 111 81.68 12.21 23.35
C VAL A 111 81.11 13.34 24.20
N ALA A 112 81.33 13.31 25.51
CA ALA A 112 80.99 14.41 26.41
C ALA A 112 81.85 14.39 27.68
N SER A 113 82.05 15.57 28.26
CA SER A 113 82.76 15.75 29.54
C SER A 113 81.97 16.62 30.52
N PRO A 114 80.83 16.12 31.05
CA PRO A 114 79.96 16.92 31.91
C PRO A 114 80.58 17.15 33.30
N ARG A 115 80.19 18.25 33.93
CA ARG A 115 80.51 18.54 35.34
C ARG A 115 79.42 18.08 36.32
N THR A 116 78.29 17.61 35.79
CA THR A 116 77.12 17.16 36.54
C THR A 116 76.89 15.67 36.34
N ALA A 117 76.16 15.04 37.27
CA ALA A 117 75.85 13.62 37.25
C ALA A 117 74.74 13.24 36.24
N GLY A 118 74.95 13.62 34.98
CA GLY A 118 74.07 13.29 33.87
C GLY A 118 74.39 14.08 32.60
N VAL A 119 74.00 13.54 31.44
CA VAL A 119 74.17 14.19 30.13
C VAL A 119 73.10 13.72 29.15
N THR A 120 72.65 14.61 28.26
CA THR A 120 71.82 14.26 27.12
C THR A 120 72.68 14.25 25.85
N LEU A 121 72.67 13.15 25.11
CA LEU A 121 73.45 12.96 23.89
C LEU A 121 72.55 12.68 22.71
N ALA A 122 72.95 13.12 21.51
CA ALA A 122 72.32 12.67 20.29
C ALA A 122 72.72 11.21 20.00
N ALA A 123 71.75 10.40 19.58
CA ALA A 123 71.95 8.99 19.28
C ALA A 123 71.21 8.61 17.97
N PRO A 124 71.89 7.94 17.03
CA PRO A 124 71.24 7.45 15.82
C PRO A 124 70.23 6.34 16.16
N LEU A 125 69.08 6.41 15.49
CA LEU A 125 67.97 5.47 15.67
C LEU A 125 68.37 4.08 15.16
N GLY A 126 67.90 3.03 15.85
CA GLY A 126 68.14 1.62 15.51
C GLY A 126 69.54 1.10 15.81
N VAL A 127 70.47 1.96 16.26
CA VAL A 127 71.86 1.57 16.52
C VAL A 127 72.08 1.36 18.01
N THR A 128 72.36 0.12 18.41
CA THR A 128 72.75 -0.22 19.78
C THR A 128 74.12 0.39 20.09
N ARG A 129 74.21 1.22 21.13
CA ARG A 129 75.46 1.85 21.58
C ARG A 129 75.66 1.61 23.08
N SER A 130 76.90 1.30 23.45
CA SER A 130 77.33 1.28 24.85
C SER A 130 77.90 2.65 25.22
N TYR A 131 77.39 3.21 26.32
CA TYR A 131 77.80 4.48 26.89
C TYR A 131 78.57 4.20 28.17
N ALA A 132 79.87 4.45 28.16
CA ALA A 132 80.77 4.20 29.29
C ALA A 132 81.10 5.53 29.99
N VAL A 133 80.83 5.61 31.29
CA VAL A 133 81.06 6.79 32.12
C VAL A 133 82.23 6.53 33.06
N ALA A 134 83.19 7.46 33.12
CA ALA A 134 84.27 7.47 34.10
C ALA A 134 84.30 8.80 34.87
N VAL A 135 84.75 8.73 36.12
CA VAL A 135 85.01 9.89 36.99
C VAL A 135 86.46 10.32 36.77
N VAL A 136 86.70 11.63 36.69
CA VAL A 136 88.02 12.24 36.52
C VAL A 136 88.28 13.18 37.68
N ASP A 137 89.40 12.98 38.36
CA ASP A 137 89.84 13.82 39.48
C ASP A 137 90.61 15.08 39.01
N ALA A 138 91.01 15.92 39.96
CA ALA A 138 91.76 17.15 39.70
C ALA A 138 93.16 16.92 39.10
N TRP A 139 93.67 15.68 39.12
CA TRP A 139 94.95 15.27 38.54
C TRP A 139 94.82 14.71 37.12
N GLY A 140 93.59 14.64 36.60
CA GLY A 140 93.30 14.03 35.31
C GLY A 140 93.35 12.50 35.32
N GLN A 141 93.39 11.85 36.48
CA GLN A 141 93.25 10.39 36.56
C GLN A 141 91.78 10.03 36.35
N SER A 142 91.55 9.03 35.49
CA SER A 142 90.22 8.50 35.21
C SER A 142 89.99 7.21 35.99
N SER A 143 88.78 7.04 36.53
CA SER A 143 88.33 5.77 37.11
C SER A 143 88.10 4.69 36.05
N ALA A 144 87.89 3.45 36.51
CA ALA A 144 87.28 2.42 35.68
C ALA A 144 85.87 2.85 35.24
N THR A 145 85.44 2.43 34.05
CA THR A 145 84.14 2.86 33.50
C THR A 145 82.99 1.97 33.97
N SER A 146 81.86 2.58 34.29
CA SER A 146 80.55 1.91 34.36
C SER A 146 79.78 2.18 33.07
N SER A 147 79.09 1.18 32.52
CA SER A 147 78.46 1.31 31.21
C SER A 147 76.99 0.92 31.19
N VAL A 148 76.22 1.55 30.30
CA VAL A 148 74.86 1.17 29.94
C VAL A 148 74.76 1.04 28.42
N THR A 149 74.04 0.04 27.95
CA THR A 149 73.82 -0.18 26.51
C THR A 149 72.38 0.16 26.17
N LEU A 150 72.19 1.05 25.18
CA LEU A 150 70.87 1.51 24.76
C LEU A 150 70.74 1.46 23.24
N THR A 151 69.52 1.15 22.77
CA THR A 151 69.14 1.18 21.36
C THR A 151 67.96 2.16 21.20
N PRO A 152 68.18 3.38 20.70
CA PRO A 152 67.09 4.32 20.44
C PRO A 152 66.20 3.76 19.32
N ALA A 153 64.95 3.39 19.63
CA ALA A 153 64.01 2.95 18.61
C ALA A 153 63.56 4.14 17.75
N GLY A 154 63.55 3.98 16.43
CA GLY A 154 62.99 4.99 15.52
C GLY A 154 61.48 5.15 15.69
N ALA A 155 60.92 6.25 15.19
CA ALA A 155 59.47 6.36 15.06
C ALA A 155 58.96 5.17 14.24
N SER A 156 57.91 4.51 14.71
CA SER A 156 57.22 3.46 13.97
C SER A 156 55.86 3.98 13.50
N PRO A 157 55.21 3.30 12.54
CA PRO A 157 53.84 3.63 12.19
C PRO A 157 52.93 3.68 13.43
N PRO A 158 51.88 4.50 13.43
CA PRO A 158 50.99 4.62 14.59
C PRO A 158 50.36 3.29 14.98
N ALA A 159 49.87 3.18 16.22
CA ALA A 159 48.99 2.07 16.59
C ALA A 159 47.67 2.12 15.79
N ALA A 160 46.90 1.03 15.81
CA ALA A 160 45.55 1.06 15.24
C ALA A 160 44.66 2.05 16.02
N PRO A 161 43.87 2.91 15.34
CA PRO A 161 42.77 3.63 15.98
C PRO A 161 41.80 2.67 16.68
N THR A 162 41.11 3.15 17.71
CA THR A 162 40.15 2.35 18.49
C THR A 162 38.79 3.05 18.59
N GLY A 163 37.78 2.39 19.19
CA GLY A 163 36.48 3.02 19.44
C GLY A 163 35.72 3.47 18.19
N VAL A 164 35.89 2.76 17.07
CA VAL A 164 35.26 3.15 15.80
C VAL A 164 33.74 2.94 15.88
N THR A 165 33.00 4.03 15.68
CA THR A 165 31.54 4.07 15.65
C THR A 165 31.07 4.76 14.38
N ALA A 166 29.91 4.37 13.88
CA ALA A 166 29.34 4.94 12.67
C ALA A 166 27.83 5.15 12.83
N VAL A 167 27.34 6.29 12.34
CA VAL A 167 25.91 6.58 12.26
C VAL A 167 25.57 6.79 10.79
N GLY A 168 24.65 5.97 10.26
CA GLY A 168 24.19 6.06 8.88
C GLY A 168 23.34 7.31 8.64
N GLY A 169 23.61 8.00 7.54
CA GLY A 169 22.81 9.08 6.97
C GLY A 169 22.29 8.70 5.57
N ASP A 170 21.82 9.68 4.79
CA ASP A 170 21.40 9.44 3.41
C ASP A 170 22.61 9.27 2.50
N ARG A 171 22.76 8.07 1.91
CA ARG A 171 23.91 7.65 1.08
C ARG A 171 25.26 7.97 1.72
N SER A 172 25.30 7.99 3.04
CA SER A 172 26.45 8.45 3.80
C SER A 172 26.50 7.82 5.19
N ALA A 173 27.65 7.91 5.85
CA ALA A 173 27.79 7.59 7.26
C ALA A 173 28.80 8.54 7.90
N VAL A 174 28.47 9.05 9.09
CA VAL A 174 29.40 9.81 9.93
C VAL A 174 30.12 8.81 10.82
N VAL A 175 31.42 8.67 10.60
CA VAL A 175 32.31 7.78 11.34
C VAL A 175 33.10 8.59 12.35
N ARG A 176 33.24 8.06 13.57
CA ARG A 176 34.02 8.63 14.67
C ARG A 176 34.91 7.56 15.29
N TRP A 177 36.10 7.95 15.74
CA TRP A 177 37.05 7.04 16.37
C TRP A 177 37.90 7.74 17.44
N THR A 178 38.60 6.95 18.23
CA THR A 178 39.62 7.42 19.17
C THR A 178 40.97 7.47 18.46
N ALA A 179 41.72 8.56 18.68
CA ALA A 179 43.02 8.78 18.06
C ALA A 179 44.02 7.64 18.37
N ALA A 180 44.81 7.27 17.37
CA ALA A 180 45.92 6.32 17.50
C ALA A 180 47.10 6.89 18.30
N THR A 181 47.82 6.02 19.02
CA THR A 181 49.12 6.36 19.62
C THR A 181 50.15 6.58 18.52
N ALA A 182 50.84 7.72 18.58
CA ALA A 182 51.69 8.23 17.52
C ALA A 182 53.07 7.53 17.38
N ASN A 183 53.49 6.74 18.38
CA ASN A 183 54.73 5.94 18.38
C ASN A 183 55.99 6.73 17.93
N GLY A 184 56.21 7.91 18.51
CA GLY A 184 57.43 8.71 18.31
C GLY A 184 57.38 9.71 17.14
N SER A 185 56.31 9.74 16.32
CA SER A 185 56.08 10.79 15.32
C SER A 185 54.60 11.15 15.23
N PRO A 186 54.21 12.45 15.23
CA PRO A 186 52.80 12.87 15.23
C PRO A 186 51.97 12.25 14.12
N VAL A 187 50.73 11.85 14.43
CA VAL A 187 49.78 11.37 13.41
C VAL A 187 49.41 12.52 12.49
N THR A 188 49.61 12.34 11.18
CA THR A 188 49.39 13.35 10.14
C THR A 188 48.06 13.16 9.41
N GLY A 189 47.43 11.99 9.51
CA GLY A 189 46.11 11.77 8.95
C GLY A 189 45.51 10.40 9.27
N TYR A 190 44.23 10.26 8.96
CA TYR A 190 43.51 9.00 9.04
C TYR A 190 42.88 8.66 7.69
N THR A 191 42.77 7.37 7.40
CA THR A 191 41.99 6.85 6.27
C THR A 191 40.91 5.93 6.81
N VAL A 192 39.65 6.24 6.50
CA VAL A 192 38.49 5.42 6.83
C VAL A 192 38.10 4.63 5.59
N THR A 193 37.85 3.34 5.74
CA THR A 193 37.44 2.43 4.66
C THR A 193 36.14 1.73 5.02
N ALA A 194 35.16 1.77 4.11
CA ALA A 194 33.88 1.08 4.25
C ALA A 194 33.94 -0.34 3.65
N ALA A 195 33.31 -1.29 4.32
CA ALA A 195 33.08 -2.64 3.80
C ALA A 195 31.58 -2.99 3.94
N PRO A 196 30.92 -3.51 2.88
CA PRO A 196 31.42 -3.78 1.53
C PRO A 196 31.67 -2.49 0.71
N GLY A 197 32.16 -2.61 -0.53
CA GLY A 197 32.25 -1.50 -1.50
C GLY A 197 33.53 -0.67 -1.47
N GLY A 198 34.31 -0.68 -0.39
CA GLY A 198 35.66 -0.09 -0.36
C GLY A 198 35.72 1.43 -0.46
N ALA A 199 34.59 2.13 -0.25
CA ALA A 199 34.58 3.59 -0.23
C ALA A 199 35.51 4.12 0.86
N THR A 200 36.30 5.16 0.54
CA THR A 200 37.28 5.73 1.47
C THR A 200 37.06 7.22 1.71
N ALA A 201 37.44 7.70 2.89
CA ALA A 201 37.58 9.11 3.20
C ALA A 201 38.84 9.34 4.03
N THR A 202 39.53 10.45 3.79
CA THR A 202 40.75 10.82 4.52
C THR A 202 40.55 12.07 5.35
N THR A 203 41.31 12.19 6.45
CA THR A 203 41.32 13.38 7.32
C THR A 203 42.75 13.80 7.63
N THR A 204 42.96 15.10 7.85
CA THR A 204 44.23 15.68 8.29
C THR A 204 44.27 15.86 9.81
N GLY A 205 44.04 14.76 10.53
CA GLY A 205 44.09 14.70 12.01
C GLY A 205 42.73 14.77 12.72
N ALA A 206 41.65 15.07 12.02
CA ALA A 206 40.30 14.98 12.59
C ALA A 206 39.94 13.52 12.87
N THR A 207 39.36 13.24 14.05
CA THR A 207 38.92 11.90 14.45
C THR A 207 37.46 11.61 14.07
N THR A 208 36.98 12.28 13.03
CA THR A 208 35.67 12.06 12.43
C THR A 208 35.72 12.31 10.93
N ALA A 209 34.97 11.53 10.16
CA ALA A 209 34.80 11.72 8.72
C ALA A 209 33.37 11.37 8.31
N THR A 210 32.86 12.07 7.30
CA THR A 210 31.62 11.69 6.62
C THR A 210 32.00 10.95 5.34
N LEU A 211 31.64 9.67 5.25
CA LEU A 211 31.77 8.91 4.01
C LEU A 211 30.48 9.08 3.22
N THR A 212 30.61 9.45 1.95
CA THR A 212 29.50 9.59 1.00
C THR A 212 29.59 8.53 -0.09
N GLY A 213 28.51 8.35 -0.87
CA GLY A 213 28.47 7.34 -1.93
C GLY A 213 28.17 5.92 -1.42
N LEU A 214 27.59 5.82 -0.22
CA LEU A 214 27.10 4.55 0.32
C LEU A 214 25.71 4.25 -0.22
N THR A 215 25.35 2.96 -0.28
CA THR A 215 24.02 2.52 -0.70
C THR A 215 23.09 2.46 0.52
N ASN A 216 21.95 3.16 0.46
CA ASN A 216 20.94 3.08 1.51
C ASN A 216 20.40 1.65 1.64
N GLY A 217 20.18 1.19 2.88
CA GLY A 217 19.71 -0.17 3.17
C GLY A 217 20.82 -1.23 3.23
N THR A 218 22.02 -0.95 2.72
CA THR A 218 23.17 -1.83 2.85
C THR A 218 23.86 -1.62 4.20
N ALA A 219 24.13 -2.70 4.93
CA ALA A 219 24.89 -2.65 6.16
C ALA A 219 26.39 -2.49 5.85
N TYR A 220 27.00 -1.44 6.38
CA TYR A 220 28.45 -1.18 6.26
C TYR A 220 29.13 -1.27 7.61
N THR A 221 30.33 -1.83 7.64
CA THR A 221 31.29 -1.67 8.73
C THR A 221 32.44 -0.78 8.26
N PHE A 222 33.08 -0.09 9.21
CA PHE A 222 34.13 0.87 8.92
C PHE A 222 35.39 0.54 9.71
N SER A 223 36.53 0.54 9.03
CA SER A 223 37.85 0.45 9.66
C SER A 223 38.64 1.72 9.40
N VAL A 224 39.52 2.08 10.32
CA VAL A 224 40.33 3.30 10.24
C VAL A 224 41.80 2.95 10.40
N THR A 225 42.65 3.49 9.53
CA THR A 225 44.11 3.47 9.67
C THR A 225 44.62 4.87 10.00
N ALA A 226 45.75 4.95 10.70
CA ALA A 226 46.43 6.20 11.02
C ALA A 226 47.80 6.25 10.35
N THR A 227 48.21 7.42 9.87
CA THR A 227 49.49 7.64 9.18
C THR A 227 50.31 8.69 9.93
N ASN A 228 51.61 8.44 10.09
CA ASN A 228 52.60 9.44 10.51
C ASN A 228 53.79 9.43 9.53
N ALA A 229 54.87 10.16 9.85
CA ALA A 229 56.06 10.22 9.00
C ALA A 229 56.77 8.86 8.80
N ALA A 230 56.57 7.89 9.70
CA ALA A 230 57.13 6.54 9.61
C ALA A 230 56.25 5.57 8.79
N GLY A 231 55.03 5.98 8.42
CA GLY A 231 54.12 5.21 7.57
C GLY A 231 52.72 5.03 8.16
N THR A 232 51.93 4.15 7.52
CA THR A 232 50.56 3.83 7.93
C THR A 232 50.54 2.62 8.85
N GLY A 233 49.88 2.78 10.00
CA GLY A 233 49.71 1.73 11.00
C GLY A 233 48.64 0.69 10.62
N PRO A 234 48.46 -0.36 11.43
CA PRO A 234 47.41 -1.35 11.23
C PRO A 234 46.01 -0.72 11.28
N ALA A 235 45.04 -1.36 10.63
CA ALA A 235 43.65 -0.97 10.69
C ALA A 235 43.03 -1.26 12.06
N SER A 236 42.09 -0.43 12.48
CA SER A 236 41.22 -0.69 13.62
C SER A 236 40.42 -1.98 13.45
N ALA A 237 39.88 -2.51 14.55
CA ALA A 237 38.73 -3.40 14.46
C ALA A 237 37.58 -2.70 13.70
N PRO A 238 36.77 -3.43 12.90
CA PRO A 238 35.61 -2.86 12.24
C PRO A 238 34.60 -2.30 13.26
N SER A 239 33.95 -1.20 12.92
CA SER A 239 32.81 -0.70 13.69
C SER A 239 31.66 -1.73 13.73
N PRO A 240 30.71 -1.59 14.67
CA PRO A 240 29.38 -2.16 14.49
C PRO A 240 28.78 -1.71 13.15
N ALA A 241 27.91 -2.53 12.58
CA ALA A 241 27.31 -2.22 11.28
C ALA A 241 26.38 -1.00 11.37
N ALA A 242 26.61 -0.02 10.50
CA ALA A 242 25.70 1.11 10.29
C ALA A 242 24.97 0.93 8.95
N VAL A 243 23.67 1.20 8.94
CA VAL A 243 22.83 1.10 7.74
C VAL A 243 22.42 2.52 7.32
N PRO A 244 23.01 3.09 6.25
CA PRO A 244 22.57 4.36 5.68
C PRO A 244 21.09 4.30 5.31
N ARG A 245 20.35 5.35 5.64
CA ARG A 245 18.91 5.50 5.36
C ARG A 245 18.58 6.97 5.16
N SER A 246 17.69 7.26 4.22
CA SER A 246 17.11 8.59 4.08
C SER A 246 15.98 8.79 5.10
N THR A 247 15.90 9.97 5.71
CA THR A 247 14.77 10.40 6.55
C THR A 247 13.72 11.18 5.77
N ASP A 248 14.02 11.50 4.52
CA ASP A 248 13.10 12.19 3.62
C ASP A 248 12.11 11.20 2.97
N PRO A 249 10.80 11.53 2.87
CA PRO A 249 9.80 10.64 2.30
C PRO A 249 10.07 10.20 0.86
N VAL A 250 10.66 11.07 0.03
CA VAL A 250 11.02 10.73 -1.36
C VAL A 250 12.14 9.69 -1.36
N GLY A 251 13.19 9.93 -0.56
CA GLY A 251 14.29 8.99 -0.39
C GLY A 251 13.87 7.64 0.18
N GLN A 252 12.92 7.64 1.13
CA GLN A 252 12.34 6.42 1.70
C GLN A 252 11.54 5.61 0.68
N ALA A 253 10.68 6.25 -0.11
CA ALA A 253 9.92 5.56 -1.15
C ALA A 253 10.83 4.98 -2.25
N TRP A 254 11.85 5.72 -2.68
CA TRP A 254 12.84 5.21 -3.61
C TRP A 254 13.60 3.99 -3.07
N ALA A 255 14.09 4.07 -1.82
CA ALA A 255 14.77 2.94 -1.18
C ALA A 255 13.85 1.73 -1.02
N ALA A 256 12.58 1.95 -0.61
CA ALA A 256 11.58 0.89 -0.48
C ALA A 256 11.25 0.21 -1.83
N SER A 257 11.40 0.93 -2.95
CA SER A 257 11.23 0.39 -4.29
C SER A 257 12.44 -0.40 -4.81
N GLY A 258 13.50 -0.57 -4.02
CA GLY A 258 14.73 -1.28 -4.41
C GLY A 258 15.91 -0.36 -4.74
N GLY A 259 15.79 0.94 -4.52
CA GLY A 259 16.88 1.91 -4.71
C GLY A 259 17.39 1.92 -6.16
N GLU A 260 18.70 1.87 -6.33
CA GLU A 260 19.35 1.91 -7.66
C GLU A 260 19.03 0.68 -8.53
N ALA A 261 18.81 -0.49 -7.92
CA ALA A 261 18.38 -1.69 -8.62
C ALA A 261 16.86 -1.74 -8.84
N GLY A 262 16.13 -0.77 -8.27
CA GLY A 262 14.68 -0.66 -8.38
C GLY A 262 14.21 -0.10 -9.71
N PRO A 263 12.88 0.04 -9.91
CA PRO A 263 12.28 0.44 -11.18
C PRO A 263 12.60 1.89 -11.58
N LEU A 264 13.08 2.72 -10.66
CA LEU A 264 13.45 4.11 -10.92
C LEU A 264 14.93 4.29 -11.31
N GLY A 265 15.80 3.34 -10.96
CA GLY A 265 17.25 3.48 -11.13
C GLY A 265 17.89 4.53 -10.22
N ALA A 266 19.10 4.96 -10.57
CA ALA A 266 19.85 5.95 -9.81
C ALA A 266 19.22 7.35 -9.89
N SER A 267 19.48 8.17 -8.86
CA SER A 267 19.04 9.57 -8.83
C SER A 267 19.84 10.39 -9.86
N THR A 268 19.14 11.25 -10.62
CA THR A 268 19.76 12.09 -11.67
C THR A 268 19.79 13.57 -11.31
N ALA A 269 18.97 14.01 -10.36
CA ALA A 269 18.96 15.39 -9.87
C ALA A 269 18.67 15.46 -8.37
N ALA A 270 18.99 16.61 -7.78
CA ALA A 270 18.62 16.94 -6.42
C ALA A 270 17.10 17.04 -6.26
N LYS A 271 16.61 16.73 -5.05
CA LYS A 271 15.21 16.91 -4.69
C LYS A 271 14.81 18.39 -4.79
N VAL A 272 13.68 18.65 -5.42
CA VAL A 272 13.07 19.98 -5.56
C VAL A 272 11.81 20.03 -4.70
N CYS A 273 11.68 21.07 -3.88
CA CYS A 273 10.53 21.30 -2.99
C CYS A 273 9.92 22.68 -3.26
N GLY A 274 8.70 22.91 -2.75
CA GLY A 274 7.96 24.15 -2.99
C GLY A 274 6.97 24.05 -4.16
N LEU A 275 6.60 22.84 -4.55
CA LEU A 275 5.49 22.62 -5.47
C LEU A 275 4.15 23.04 -4.82
N VAL A 276 3.09 23.12 -5.64
CA VAL A 276 1.74 23.49 -5.18
C VAL A 276 1.31 22.64 -3.97
N GLY A 277 0.72 23.25 -2.94
CA GLY A 277 0.33 22.53 -1.73
C GLY A 277 1.51 21.99 -0.89
N GLY A 278 2.72 22.51 -1.09
CA GLY A 278 3.91 22.17 -0.29
C GLY A 278 4.61 20.88 -0.70
N GLY A 279 4.36 20.38 -1.92
CA GLY A 279 4.96 19.13 -2.38
C GLY A 279 6.44 19.24 -2.76
N CYS A 280 7.04 18.07 -2.94
CA CYS A 280 8.40 17.89 -3.42
C CYS A 280 8.45 16.80 -4.49
N PHE A 281 9.46 16.82 -5.34
CA PHE A 281 9.77 15.70 -6.22
C PHE A 281 11.27 15.53 -6.41
N GLN A 282 11.68 14.35 -6.84
CA GLN A 282 13.05 14.09 -7.26
C GLN A 282 13.04 13.21 -8.51
N THR A 283 13.93 13.50 -9.46
CA THR A 283 14.07 12.72 -10.69
C THR A 283 15.13 11.64 -10.55
N PHE A 284 14.86 10.53 -11.21
CA PHE A 284 15.69 9.34 -11.32
C PHE A 284 15.81 8.96 -12.79
N GLN A 285 16.65 7.98 -13.10
CA GLN A 285 16.90 7.54 -14.49
C GLN A 285 15.61 7.14 -15.22
N GLN A 286 14.71 6.43 -14.55
CA GLN A 286 13.49 5.85 -15.14
C GLN A 286 12.20 6.42 -14.53
N GLY A 287 12.25 7.65 -14.03
CA GLY A 287 11.04 8.34 -13.57
C GLY A 287 11.31 9.39 -12.51
N ALA A 288 10.33 9.58 -11.63
CA ALA A 288 10.40 10.48 -10.50
C ALA A 288 9.68 9.89 -9.30
N VAL A 289 10.01 10.37 -8.11
CA VAL A 289 9.16 10.23 -6.93
C VAL A 289 8.56 11.60 -6.63
N TYR A 290 7.25 11.66 -6.52
CA TYR A 290 6.51 12.86 -6.11
C TYR A 290 5.95 12.65 -4.72
N TRP A 291 6.04 13.67 -3.87
CA TRP A 291 5.49 13.66 -2.52
C TRP A 291 4.64 14.90 -2.29
N SER A 292 3.52 14.73 -1.61
CA SER A 292 2.76 15.82 -1.00
C SER A 292 2.30 15.43 0.41
N PRO A 293 2.00 16.41 1.29
CA PRO A 293 1.42 16.11 2.60
C PRO A 293 0.13 15.29 2.53
N GLY A 294 -0.67 15.46 1.47
CA GLY A 294 -1.96 14.79 1.31
C GLY A 294 -1.92 13.41 0.67
N THR A 295 -0.87 13.07 -0.10
CA THR A 295 -0.83 11.82 -0.88
C THR A 295 0.32 10.88 -0.53
N GLY A 296 1.30 11.36 0.23
CA GLY A 296 2.54 10.64 0.49
C GLY A 296 3.45 10.59 -0.75
N ALA A 297 4.55 9.84 -0.63
CA ALA A 297 5.51 9.70 -1.72
C ALA A 297 5.05 8.59 -2.67
N ARG A 298 4.97 8.91 -3.97
CA ARG A 298 4.52 8.00 -5.02
C ARG A 298 5.50 7.95 -6.18
N LEU A 299 5.72 6.75 -6.69
CA LEU A 299 6.55 6.50 -7.85
C LEU A 299 5.80 6.88 -9.13
N VAL A 300 6.41 7.70 -9.96
CA VAL A 300 5.92 8.09 -11.28
C VAL A 300 6.96 7.63 -12.31
N LEU A 301 6.75 6.45 -12.88
CA LEU A 301 7.69 5.85 -13.83
C LEU A 301 7.69 6.60 -15.16
N SER A 302 8.83 6.64 -15.84
CA SER A 302 8.94 7.15 -17.20
C SER A 302 8.04 6.34 -18.15
N GLY A 303 7.36 7.04 -19.06
CA GLY A 303 6.49 6.42 -20.05
C GLY A 303 5.16 7.15 -20.21
N PRO A 304 4.23 6.56 -20.98
CA PRO A 304 3.05 7.28 -21.48
C PRO A 304 2.14 7.83 -20.38
N VAL A 305 2.04 7.13 -19.24
CA VAL A 305 1.26 7.61 -18.08
C VAL A 305 1.80 8.94 -17.57
N ARG A 306 3.12 9.05 -17.39
CA ARG A 306 3.78 10.28 -16.96
C ARG A 306 3.68 11.37 -18.03
N ASP A 307 3.87 11.01 -19.29
CA ASP A 307 3.78 11.97 -20.40
C ASP A 307 2.36 12.56 -20.53
N ARG A 308 1.32 11.75 -20.32
CA ARG A 308 -0.07 12.21 -20.29
C ARG A 308 -0.33 13.10 -19.08
N TRP A 309 0.17 12.75 -17.89
CA TRP A 309 0.05 13.61 -16.72
C TRP A 309 0.77 14.96 -16.91
N ALA A 310 1.95 14.95 -17.53
CA ALA A 310 2.67 16.15 -17.93
C ALA A 310 1.85 17.03 -18.88
N ALA A 311 1.24 16.43 -19.90
CA ALA A 311 0.35 17.12 -20.83
C ALA A 311 -0.91 17.70 -20.16
N THR A 312 -1.31 17.16 -19.00
CA THR A 312 -2.37 17.73 -18.17
C THR A 312 -1.89 18.79 -17.18
N ARG A 313 -0.65 19.28 -17.30
CA ARG A 313 -0.01 20.28 -16.42
C ARG A 313 0.40 19.74 -15.03
N TRP A 314 0.79 18.47 -14.96
CA TRP A 314 1.36 17.87 -13.74
C TRP A 314 0.45 18.05 -12.51
N GLU A 315 1.03 18.29 -11.33
CA GLU A 315 0.32 18.54 -10.07
C GLU A 315 -0.51 19.83 -10.07
N THR A 316 -0.23 20.76 -10.99
CA THR A 316 -1.03 22.00 -11.16
C THR A 316 -2.28 21.77 -12.02
N GLY A 317 -2.37 20.60 -12.65
CA GLY A 317 -3.46 20.17 -13.50
C GLY A 317 -4.68 19.65 -12.74
N PRO A 318 -5.75 19.30 -13.47
CA PRO A 318 -6.98 18.74 -12.89
C PRO A 318 -6.78 17.36 -12.25
N LEU A 319 -5.67 16.67 -12.56
CA LEU A 319 -5.34 15.38 -11.93
C LEU A 319 -4.71 15.55 -10.55
N GLY A 320 -4.00 16.65 -10.28
CA GLY A 320 -3.29 16.86 -9.03
C GLY A 320 -2.13 15.86 -8.82
N TYR A 321 -1.79 15.61 -7.56
CA TYR A 321 -0.74 14.68 -7.19
C TYR A 321 -1.13 13.22 -7.41
N PRO A 322 -0.16 12.33 -7.70
CA PRO A 322 -0.38 10.89 -7.64
C PRO A 322 -0.79 10.45 -6.23
N VAL A 323 -1.77 9.55 -6.15
CA VAL A 323 -2.22 8.89 -4.90
C VAL A 323 -1.84 7.41 -4.83
N GLY A 324 -1.35 6.87 -5.94
CA GLY A 324 -0.77 5.53 -6.05
C GLY A 324 0.46 5.56 -6.95
N ASP A 325 1.28 4.51 -6.85
CA ASP A 325 2.45 4.34 -7.71
C ASP A 325 2.02 3.99 -9.14
N THR A 326 2.87 4.27 -10.13
CA THR A 326 2.67 3.73 -11.48
C THR A 326 2.78 2.21 -11.43
N VAL A 327 1.72 1.51 -11.82
CA VAL A 327 1.69 0.05 -11.92
C VAL A 327 1.58 -0.34 -13.38
N CYS A 328 2.53 -1.12 -13.87
CA CYS A 328 2.53 -1.69 -15.21
C CYS A 328 2.40 -3.20 -15.15
N GLY A 329 1.56 -3.77 -16.02
CA GLY A 329 1.49 -5.22 -16.22
C GLY A 329 2.83 -5.80 -16.73
N ALA A 330 2.99 -7.11 -16.62
CA ALA A 330 4.18 -7.82 -17.08
C ALA A 330 4.55 -7.44 -18.53
N ALA A 331 5.85 -7.34 -18.82
CA ALA A 331 6.42 -6.91 -20.10
C ALA A 331 6.06 -5.48 -20.57
N GLY A 332 5.68 -4.58 -19.66
CA GLY A 332 5.31 -3.21 -20.03
C GLY A 332 3.94 -3.14 -20.72
N GLY A 333 3.03 -4.05 -20.35
CA GLY A 333 1.64 -4.06 -20.79
C GLY A 333 0.85 -2.84 -20.28
N THR A 334 -0.43 -3.01 -19.95
CA THR A 334 -1.24 -1.89 -19.46
C THR A 334 -0.61 -1.25 -18.22
N CYS A 335 -0.26 0.02 -18.32
CA CYS A 335 0.24 0.85 -17.23
C CYS A 335 -0.88 1.74 -16.70
N SER A 336 -0.94 1.94 -15.39
CA SER A 336 -1.91 2.84 -14.79
C SER A 336 -1.34 3.55 -13.58
N GLN A 337 -1.86 4.74 -13.31
CA GLN A 337 -1.59 5.47 -12.09
C GLN A 337 -2.83 6.24 -11.65
N ALA A 338 -3.12 6.17 -10.36
CA ALA A 338 -4.18 6.94 -9.73
C ALA A 338 -3.63 8.29 -9.25
N PHE A 339 -4.41 9.33 -9.47
CA PHE A 339 -4.19 10.71 -9.04
C PHE A 339 -5.38 11.21 -8.24
N GLN A 340 -5.23 12.32 -7.52
CA GLN A 340 -6.31 12.91 -6.72
C GLN A 340 -7.59 13.12 -7.55
N GLY A 341 -7.46 13.73 -8.72
CA GLY A 341 -8.56 14.10 -9.60
C GLY A 341 -8.92 13.08 -10.69
N GLY A 342 -8.19 11.97 -10.81
CA GLY A 342 -8.41 11.04 -11.92
C GLY A 342 -7.50 9.82 -11.88
N SER A 343 -7.60 8.98 -12.89
CA SER A 343 -6.66 7.89 -13.17
C SER A 343 -6.16 8.03 -14.60
N VAL A 344 -4.87 7.83 -14.81
CA VAL A 344 -4.28 7.74 -16.15
C VAL A 344 -3.99 6.28 -16.43
N VAL A 345 -4.46 5.79 -17.57
CA VAL A 345 -4.25 4.41 -18.01
C VAL A 345 -3.68 4.43 -19.42
N SER A 346 -2.57 3.73 -19.64
CA SER A 346 -2.02 3.46 -20.96
C SER A 346 -2.18 1.99 -21.28
N SER A 347 -2.93 1.66 -22.32
CA SER A 347 -3.08 0.30 -22.84
C SER A 347 -2.81 0.26 -24.35
N THR A 348 -2.54 -0.92 -24.89
CA THR A 348 -2.38 -1.13 -26.33
C THR A 348 -3.69 -0.92 -27.10
N ALA A 349 -4.83 -1.27 -26.48
CA ALA A 349 -6.14 -1.14 -27.09
C ALA A 349 -6.63 0.32 -27.12
N GLY A 350 -6.33 1.11 -26.09
CA GLY A 350 -6.90 2.44 -25.89
C GLY A 350 -5.94 3.60 -26.06
N GLY A 351 -4.62 3.34 -26.12
CA GLY A 351 -3.62 4.37 -25.90
C GLY A 351 -3.63 4.88 -24.47
N THR A 352 -3.16 6.11 -24.23
CA THR A 352 -3.15 6.72 -22.90
C THR A 352 -4.35 7.62 -22.65
N ARG A 353 -5.26 7.18 -21.78
CA ARG A 353 -6.53 7.84 -21.46
C ARG A 353 -6.59 8.30 -20.02
N VAL A 354 -7.33 9.37 -19.80
CA VAL A 354 -7.68 9.87 -18.46
C VAL A 354 -9.11 9.45 -18.13
N VAL A 355 -9.33 8.94 -16.93
CA VAL A 355 -10.66 8.65 -16.37
C VAL A 355 -10.84 9.47 -15.11
N ARG A 356 -11.90 10.26 -15.00
CA ARG A 356 -12.08 11.21 -13.88
C ARG A 356 -13.52 11.25 -13.36
N GLY A 357 -13.70 11.97 -12.25
CA GLY A 357 -15.01 12.23 -11.65
C GLY A 357 -15.84 10.96 -11.35
N ALA A 358 -17.17 11.09 -11.43
CA ALA A 358 -18.08 10.00 -11.13
C ALA A 358 -17.90 8.78 -12.06
N ILE A 359 -17.45 8.99 -13.30
CA ILE A 359 -17.12 7.91 -14.23
C ILE A 359 -15.97 7.07 -13.69
N ARG A 360 -14.88 7.71 -13.24
CA ARG A 360 -13.76 7.03 -12.57
C ARG A 360 -14.27 6.28 -11.34
N ASP A 361 -15.02 6.95 -10.48
CA ASP A 361 -15.44 6.37 -9.20
C ASP A 361 -16.25 5.09 -9.42
N ARG A 362 -17.18 5.11 -10.38
CA ARG A 362 -17.94 3.92 -10.74
C ARG A 362 -17.07 2.83 -11.38
N TRP A 363 -16.16 3.18 -12.29
CA TRP A 363 -15.23 2.23 -12.90
C TRP A 363 -14.32 1.57 -11.85
N THR A 364 -13.78 2.35 -10.91
CA THR A 364 -12.97 1.87 -9.80
C THR A 364 -13.77 0.96 -8.87
N ALA A 365 -14.99 1.34 -8.50
CA ALA A 365 -15.90 0.50 -7.71
C ALA A 365 -16.30 -0.81 -8.43
N SER A 366 -16.11 -0.90 -9.75
CA SER A 366 -16.33 -2.14 -10.52
C SER A 366 -15.07 -3.00 -10.69
N GLY A 367 -13.93 -2.64 -10.08
CA GLY A 367 -12.68 -3.40 -10.18
C GLY A 367 -11.66 -2.83 -11.16
N SER A 368 -11.83 -1.61 -11.65
CA SER A 368 -10.90 -0.92 -12.57
C SER A 368 -10.52 -1.80 -13.78
N LEU A 369 -9.22 -2.00 -14.03
CA LEU A 369 -8.70 -2.81 -15.14
C LEU A 369 -9.09 -4.29 -15.08
N SER A 370 -9.22 -4.85 -13.87
CA SER A 370 -9.67 -6.23 -13.65
C SER A 370 -11.19 -6.36 -13.67
N GLY A 371 -11.91 -5.23 -13.73
CA GLY A 371 -13.36 -5.17 -13.74
C GLY A 371 -14.00 -5.61 -15.07
N PRO A 372 -15.33 -5.54 -15.16
CA PRO A 372 -16.08 -5.99 -16.33
C PRO A 372 -15.90 -5.10 -17.57
N LEU A 373 -15.36 -3.89 -17.42
CA LEU A 373 -15.14 -2.95 -18.53
C LEU A 373 -13.73 -3.02 -19.14
N GLY A 374 -12.70 -3.38 -18.36
CA GLY A 374 -11.32 -3.33 -18.81
C GLY A 374 -10.75 -1.91 -18.86
N ALA A 375 -9.78 -1.69 -19.76
CA ALA A 375 -9.13 -0.39 -19.92
C ALA A 375 -10.01 0.63 -20.69
N PRO A 376 -9.87 1.94 -20.42
CA PRO A 376 -10.50 2.99 -21.23
C PRO A 376 -9.92 3.00 -22.66
N VAL A 377 -10.79 3.14 -23.66
CA VAL A 377 -10.41 3.19 -25.08
C VAL A 377 -10.73 4.54 -25.74
N GLY A 378 -11.52 5.39 -25.09
CA GLY A 378 -11.83 6.75 -25.53
C GLY A 378 -11.62 7.78 -24.42
N GLU A 379 -11.52 9.05 -24.82
CA GLU A 379 -11.64 10.16 -23.87
C GLU A 379 -13.08 10.29 -23.38
N GLU A 380 -13.26 10.92 -22.22
CA GLU A 380 -14.58 11.30 -21.74
C GLU A 380 -15.23 12.31 -22.69
N THR A 381 -16.43 12.00 -23.14
CA THR A 381 -17.24 12.88 -24.00
C THR A 381 -18.43 13.40 -23.18
N CYS A 382 -18.47 14.71 -22.98
CA CYS A 382 -19.53 15.42 -22.26
C CYS A 382 -20.37 16.28 -23.20
N GLY A 383 -21.51 16.77 -22.71
CA GLY A 383 -22.47 17.54 -23.51
C GLY A 383 -23.54 16.66 -24.15
N LEU A 384 -23.73 15.45 -23.63
CA LEU A 384 -24.90 14.64 -23.95
C LEU A 384 -26.17 15.31 -23.38
N ARG A 385 -27.34 14.77 -23.77
CA ARG A 385 -28.66 15.20 -23.29
C ARG A 385 -28.68 15.41 -21.76
N ASP A 386 -29.37 16.45 -21.30
CA ASP A 386 -29.54 16.74 -19.86
C ASP A 386 -28.19 16.87 -19.09
N GLY A 387 -27.11 17.25 -19.80
CA GLY A 387 -25.79 17.49 -19.23
C GLY A 387 -24.95 16.24 -18.97
N GLY A 388 -25.29 15.09 -19.59
CA GLY A 388 -24.57 13.85 -19.36
C GLY A 388 -23.19 13.78 -20.03
N CYS A 389 -22.43 12.78 -19.57
CA CYS A 389 -21.13 12.41 -20.12
C CYS A 389 -21.06 10.89 -20.28
N PHE A 390 -20.17 10.41 -21.15
CA PHE A 390 -19.82 9.00 -21.20
C PHE A 390 -18.33 8.82 -21.50
N GLN A 391 -17.82 7.64 -21.16
CA GLN A 391 -16.49 7.22 -21.59
C GLN A 391 -16.53 5.76 -22.03
N ALA A 392 -15.87 5.46 -23.15
CA ALA A 392 -15.78 4.12 -23.71
C ALA A 392 -14.61 3.34 -23.09
N PHE A 393 -14.84 2.05 -22.86
CA PHE A 393 -13.89 1.06 -22.35
C PHE A 393 -13.89 -0.17 -23.28
N GLU A 394 -12.88 -1.02 -23.18
CA GLU A 394 -12.70 -2.21 -24.04
C GLU A 394 -13.98 -3.06 -24.16
N ARG A 395 -14.69 -3.25 -23.05
CA ARG A 395 -15.87 -4.11 -22.96
C ARG A 395 -17.17 -3.36 -22.62
N GLY A 396 -17.23 -2.07 -22.92
CA GLY A 396 -18.46 -1.30 -22.73
C GLY A 396 -18.23 0.20 -22.61
N ALA A 397 -19.06 0.85 -21.82
CA ALA A 397 -18.94 2.27 -21.49
C ALA A 397 -19.40 2.51 -20.06
N VAL A 398 -18.99 3.65 -19.49
CA VAL A 398 -19.68 4.23 -18.33
C VAL A 398 -20.41 5.47 -18.80
N TYR A 399 -21.72 5.52 -18.57
CA TYR A 399 -22.55 6.69 -18.81
C TYR A 399 -22.88 7.36 -17.49
N TRP A 400 -22.84 8.69 -17.45
CA TRP A 400 -23.19 9.50 -16.30
C TRP A 400 -24.17 10.61 -16.70
N SER A 401 -25.14 10.87 -15.83
CA SER A 401 -25.97 12.07 -15.88
C SER A 401 -26.18 12.61 -14.46
N PRO A 402 -26.52 13.90 -14.29
CA PRO A 402 -26.90 14.45 -12.99
C PRO A 402 -28.07 13.67 -12.34
N GLY A 403 -29.01 13.17 -13.15
CA GLY A 403 -30.22 12.50 -12.66
C GLY A 403 -30.05 11.01 -12.31
N THR A 404 -29.09 10.31 -12.91
CA THR A 404 -28.95 8.85 -12.74
C THR A 404 -27.63 8.40 -12.11
N GLY A 405 -26.64 9.29 -12.02
CA GLY A 405 -25.28 8.94 -11.63
C GLY A 405 -24.56 8.11 -12.70
N ALA A 406 -23.36 7.62 -12.37
CA ALA A 406 -22.54 6.84 -13.29
C ALA A 406 -22.94 5.36 -13.29
N ARG A 407 -23.18 4.79 -14.47
CA ARG A 407 -23.64 3.41 -14.68
C ARG A 407 -22.81 2.70 -15.74
N LEU A 408 -22.52 1.42 -15.51
CA LEU A 408 -21.87 0.54 -16.47
C LEU A 408 -22.88 0.15 -17.55
N VAL A 409 -22.48 0.31 -18.80
CA VAL A 409 -23.18 -0.20 -19.97
C VAL A 409 -22.24 -1.18 -20.66
N LEU A 410 -22.39 -2.47 -20.36
CA LEU A 410 -21.51 -3.51 -20.90
C LEU A 410 -21.80 -3.74 -22.39
N SER A 411 -20.76 -4.05 -23.17
CA SER A 411 -20.90 -4.45 -24.56
C SER A 411 -21.75 -5.73 -24.67
N GLY A 412 -22.64 -5.77 -25.65
CA GLY A 412 -23.54 -6.89 -25.90
C GLY A 412 -24.97 -6.44 -26.20
N ALA A 413 -25.86 -7.41 -26.33
CA ALA A 413 -27.20 -7.20 -26.90
C ALA A 413 -28.05 -6.15 -26.16
N VAL A 414 -27.87 -5.99 -24.85
CA VAL A 414 -28.57 -4.95 -24.06
C VAL A 414 -28.17 -3.55 -24.54
N ARG A 415 -26.86 -3.29 -24.68
CA ARG A 415 -26.32 -2.03 -25.19
C ARG A 415 -26.73 -1.82 -26.64
N ASP A 416 -26.64 -2.85 -27.47
CA ASP A 416 -27.01 -2.76 -28.90
C ASP A 416 -28.49 -2.42 -29.08
N ARG A 417 -29.37 -2.98 -28.21
CA ARG A 417 -30.79 -2.66 -28.23
C ARG A 417 -31.06 -1.23 -27.77
N TRP A 418 -30.35 -0.75 -26.74
CA TRP A 418 -30.44 0.64 -26.29
C TRP A 418 -29.94 1.61 -27.37
N ALA A 419 -28.87 1.26 -28.08
CA ALA A 419 -28.38 1.99 -29.26
C ALA A 419 -29.45 2.09 -30.35
N ALA A 420 -30.08 0.96 -30.70
CA ALA A 420 -31.19 0.92 -31.64
C ALA A 420 -32.43 1.70 -31.16
N ALA A 421 -32.56 1.90 -29.84
CA ALA A 421 -33.57 2.76 -29.23
C ALA A 421 -33.16 4.24 -29.13
N ARG A 422 -32.10 4.65 -29.85
CA ARG A 422 -31.53 6.02 -29.89
C ARG A 422 -30.85 6.46 -28.59
N TRP A 423 -30.20 5.53 -27.88
CA TRP A 423 -29.38 5.83 -26.70
C TRP A 423 -30.14 6.67 -25.65
N GLU A 424 -29.46 7.59 -24.97
CA GLU A 424 -30.05 8.52 -24.00
C GLU A 424 -31.03 9.52 -24.62
N THR A 425 -30.96 9.74 -25.94
CA THR A 425 -31.90 10.61 -26.66
C THR A 425 -33.24 9.93 -26.92
N GLY A 426 -33.31 8.60 -26.77
CA GLY A 426 -34.51 7.80 -26.90
C GLY A 426 -35.47 7.89 -25.71
N ALA A 427 -36.58 7.17 -25.81
CA ALA A 427 -37.59 7.07 -24.75
C ALA A 427 -37.07 6.36 -23.49
N LEU A 428 -36.03 5.54 -23.61
CA LEU A 428 -35.40 4.89 -22.45
C LEU A 428 -34.61 5.88 -21.59
N GLY A 429 -34.03 6.92 -22.17
CA GLY A 429 -33.17 7.86 -21.44
C GLY A 429 -31.87 7.20 -20.96
N TYR A 430 -31.32 7.75 -19.87
CA TYR A 430 -30.10 7.25 -19.24
C TYR A 430 -30.32 5.95 -18.47
N PRO A 431 -29.27 5.10 -18.34
CA PRO A 431 -29.31 3.97 -17.44
C PRO A 431 -29.49 4.43 -15.99
N THR A 432 -30.31 3.72 -15.22
CA THR A 432 -30.54 3.92 -13.77
C THR A 432 -29.89 2.83 -12.92
N GLY A 433 -29.50 1.72 -13.55
CA GLY A 433 -28.70 0.65 -12.97
C GLY A 433 -27.62 0.18 -13.93
N ASP A 434 -26.66 -0.58 -13.41
CA ASP A 434 -25.61 -1.19 -14.23
C ASP A 434 -26.17 -2.35 -15.05
N THR A 435 -25.55 -2.65 -16.20
CA THR A 435 -25.85 -3.90 -16.93
C THR A 435 -25.51 -5.09 -16.03
N THR A 436 -26.49 -5.93 -15.77
CA THR A 436 -26.33 -7.15 -14.96
C THR A 436 -26.51 -8.36 -15.87
N CYS A 437 -25.50 -9.22 -15.90
CA CYS A 437 -25.45 -10.44 -16.70
C CYS A 437 -25.20 -11.66 -15.83
N GLY A 438 -25.43 -12.86 -16.37
CA GLY A 438 -25.33 -14.12 -15.62
C GLY A 438 -26.63 -14.50 -14.92
N LEU A 439 -27.76 -13.92 -15.35
CA LEU A 439 -29.07 -14.38 -14.94
C LEU A 439 -29.38 -15.76 -15.54
N ARG A 440 -30.46 -16.39 -15.05
CA ARG A 440 -31.04 -17.62 -15.61
C ARG A 440 -31.14 -17.55 -17.14
N ASP A 441 -30.94 -18.68 -17.81
CA ASP A 441 -31.01 -18.82 -19.27
C ASP A 441 -30.00 -17.89 -20.01
N ALA A 442 -28.82 -17.68 -19.40
CA ALA A 442 -27.78 -16.75 -19.85
C ALA A 442 -28.30 -15.31 -20.07
N GLY A 443 -29.14 -14.87 -19.15
CA GLY A 443 -29.80 -13.57 -19.26
C GLY A 443 -28.92 -12.40 -18.86
N CYS A 444 -29.22 -11.27 -19.49
CA CYS A 444 -28.71 -9.96 -19.12
C CYS A 444 -29.83 -8.94 -19.11
N PHE A 445 -29.72 -7.92 -18.27
CA PHE A 445 -30.64 -6.80 -18.28
C PHE A 445 -29.98 -5.49 -17.87
N GLN A 446 -30.67 -4.39 -18.17
CA GLN A 446 -30.34 -3.08 -17.63
C GLN A 446 -31.61 -2.24 -17.45
N LEU A 447 -31.62 -1.47 -16.37
CA LEU A 447 -32.68 -0.52 -16.06
C LEU A 447 -32.32 0.87 -16.59
N PHE A 448 -33.32 1.57 -17.10
CA PHE A 448 -33.24 2.93 -17.63
C PHE A 448 -34.35 3.79 -17.04
N GLN A 449 -34.28 5.11 -17.24
CA GLN A 449 -35.29 6.06 -16.76
C GLN A 449 -36.70 5.72 -17.29
N GLY A 450 -36.79 5.39 -18.58
CA GLY A 450 -38.07 5.11 -19.26
C GLY A 450 -38.46 3.63 -19.33
N GLY A 451 -37.68 2.71 -18.74
CA GLY A 451 -37.96 1.28 -18.89
C GLY A 451 -36.78 0.39 -18.55
N SER A 452 -36.76 -0.78 -19.18
CA SER A 452 -35.68 -1.75 -19.04
C SER A 452 -35.45 -2.50 -20.33
N VAL A 453 -34.23 -2.98 -20.53
CA VAL A 453 -33.88 -3.88 -21.63
C VAL A 453 -33.48 -5.23 -21.04
N TYR A 454 -34.06 -6.32 -21.53
CA TYR A 454 -33.77 -7.69 -21.12
C TYR A 454 -33.44 -8.56 -22.33
N VAL A 455 -32.55 -9.52 -22.15
CA VAL A 455 -32.17 -10.54 -23.15
C VAL A 455 -31.88 -11.87 -22.45
N SER A 456 -32.04 -12.99 -23.15
CA SER A 456 -31.62 -14.33 -22.72
C SER A 456 -31.22 -15.17 -23.93
N ALA A 457 -30.66 -16.37 -23.73
CA ALA A 457 -30.29 -17.25 -24.84
C ALA A 457 -31.49 -17.60 -25.75
N GLY A 458 -32.71 -17.60 -25.21
CA GLY A 458 -33.95 -17.89 -25.94
C GLY A 458 -34.76 -16.64 -26.34
N SER A 459 -34.25 -15.43 -26.16
CA SER A 459 -34.97 -14.20 -26.50
C SER A 459 -34.04 -13.13 -27.07
N ARG A 460 -34.58 -12.25 -27.94
CA ARG A 460 -33.84 -11.07 -28.38
C ARG A 460 -33.85 -10.00 -27.29
N ALA A 461 -32.85 -9.12 -27.31
CA ALA A 461 -32.83 -7.95 -26.44
C ALA A 461 -34.07 -7.08 -26.70
N THR A 462 -34.92 -6.94 -25.69
CA THR A 462 -36.26 -6.41 -25.81
C THR A 462 -36.51 -5.32 -24.79
N VAL A 463 -37.19 -4.26 -25.21
CA VAL A 463 -37.56 -3.14 -24.33
C VAL A 463 -38.87 -3.45 -23.63
N VAL A 464 -38.92 -3.25 -22.31
CA VAL A 464 -40.13 -3.40 -21.48
C VAL A 464 -40.35 -2.09 -20.73
N THR A 465 -41.56 -1.51 -20.83
CA THR A 465 -41.86 -0.17 -20.27
C THR A 465 -43.22 -0.10 -19.59
N GLY A 466 -43.41 0.96 -18.78
CA GLY A 466 -44.69 1.35 -18.19
C GLY A 466 -45.41 0.23 -17.43
N ALA A 467 -46.74 0.28 -17.45
CA ALA A 467 -47.59 -0.64 -16.69
C ALA A 467 -47.39 -2.13 -17.04
N LEU A 468 -46.92 -2.46 -18.25
CA LEU A 468 -46.61 -3.84 -18.63
C LEU A 468 -45.36 -4.33 -17.90
N ARG A 469 -44.31 -3.49 -17.82
CA ARG A 469 -43.12 -3.75 -17.01
C ARG A 469 -43.49 -3.90 -15.54
N ASP A 470 -44.30 -3.00 -15.01
CA ASP A 470 -44.67 -2.99 -13.59
C ASP A 470 -45.44 -4.26 -13.21
N ARG A 471 -46.40 -4.67 -14.05
CA ARG A 471 -47.13 -5.93 -13.81
C ARG A 471 -46.22 -7.15 -13.95
N TRP A 472 -45.34 -7.19 -14.95
CA TRP A 472 -44.37 -8.28 -15.08
C TRP A 472 -43.41 -8.35 -13.89
N GLY A 473 -42.93 -7.21 -13.41
CA GLY A 473 -42.10 -7.12 -12.21
C GLY A 473 -42.82 -7.62 -10.95
N ALA A 474 -44.08 -7.22 -10.76
CA ALA A 474 -44.94 -7.74 -9.69
C ALA A 474 -45.26 -9.24 -9.83
N SER A 475 -44.94 -9.87 -10.97
CA SER A 475 -45.07 -11.32 -11.19
C SER A 475 -43.78 -12.10 -10.97
N GLY A 476 -42.70 -11.44 -10.54
CA GLY A 476 -41.39 -12.07 -10.29
C GLY A 476 -40.39 -11.95 -11.44
N TRP A 477 -40.59 -11.02 -12.37
CA TRP A 477 -39.67 -10.75 -13.49
C TRP A 477 -39.37 -12.02 -14.32
N GLU A 478 -38.13 -12.22 -14.76
CA GLU A 478 -37.69 -13.38 -15.53
C GLU A 478 -37.80 -14.71 -14.77
N ASN A 479 -37.83 -14.65 -13.43
CA ASN A 479 -38.03 -15.81 -12.55
C ASN A 479 -39.51 -16.12 -12.33
N GLY A 480 -40.40 -15.21 -12.74
CA GLY A 480 -41.84 -15.35 -12.65
C GLY A 480 -42.45 -16.28 -13.69
N ALA A 481 -43.78 -16.36 -13.66
CA ALA A 481 -44.56 -17.25 -14.51
C ALA A 481 -44.38 -17.01 -16.02
N LEU A 482 -44.02 -15.78 -16.42
CA LEU A 482 -43.88 -15.39 -17.83
C LEU A 482 -42.49 -15.67 -18.44
N GLY A 483 -41.42 -15.70 -17.63
CA GLY A 483 -40.06 -15.72 -18.14
C GLY A 483 -39.63 -14.39 -18.79
N TYR A 484 -38.73 -14.47 -19.77
CA TYR A 484 -38.19 -13.30 -20.48
C TYR A 484 -39.14 -12.74 -21.55
N PRO A 485 -39.09 -11.43 -21.84
CA PRO A 485 -39.80 -10.83 -22.97
C PRO A 485 -39.23 -11.34 -24.30
N THR A 486 -40.09 -11.57 -25.30
CA THR A 486 -39.70 -12.14 -26.61
C THR A 486 -39.90 -11.17 -27.77
N ALA A 487 -40.73 -10.15 -27.60
CA ALA A 487 -40.94 -9.09 -28.57
C ALA A 487 -41.24 -7.75 -27.88
N ASP A 488 -40.96 -6.66 -28.58
CA ASP A 488 -41.29 -5.33 -28.08
C ASP A 488 -42.81 -5.17 -27.94
N GLN A 489 -43.20 -4.27 -27.04
CA GLN A 489 -44.60 -3.94 -26.78
C GLN A 489 -45.29 -3.42 -28.05
N VAL A 490 -46.50 -3.95 -28.31
CA VAL A 490 -47.41 -3.49 -29.36
C VAL A 490 -48.51 -2.67 -28.71
N CYS A 491 -48.69 -1.43 -29.16
CA CYS A 491 -49.72 -0.50 -28.69
C CYS A 491 -50.59 -0.03 -29.86
N GLY A 492 -51.71 0.63 -29.53
CA GLY A 492 -52.69 1.09 -30.51
C GLY A 492 -53.81 0.07 -30.75
N LEU A 493 -53.96 -0.89 -29.84
CA LEU A 493 -55.10 -1.80 -29.82
C LEU A 493 -56.35 -1.03 -29.38
N ARG A 494 -57.51 -1.68 -29.55
CA ARG A 494 -58.82 -1.17 -29.09
C ARG A 494 -58.75 -0.66 -27.64
N ASP A 495 -59.52 0.38 -27.33
CA ASP A 495 -59.64 0.96 -25.98
C ASP A 495 -58.28 1.40 -25.37
N GLY A 496 -57.37 1.85 -26.24
CA GLY A 496 -56.02 2.32 -25.88
C GLY A 496 -55.10 1.20 -25.42
N GLY A 497 -55.37 -0.04 -25.83
CA GLY A 497 -54.66 -1.20 -25.31
C GLY A 497 -53.24 -1.36 -25.85
N CYS A 498 -52.45 -2.09 -25.06
CA CYS A 498 -51.14 -2.58 -25.45
C CYS A 498 -50.96 -4.02 -24.97
N PHE A 499 -50.11 -4.80 -25.64
CA PHE A 499 -49.63 -6.07 -25.11
C PHE A 499 -48.14 -6.25 -25.37
N GLN A 500 -47.52 -7.14 -24.60
CA GLN A 500 -46.17 -7.60 -24.83
C GLN A 500 -46.09 -9.11 -24.60
N THR A 501 -45.37 -9.81 -25.46
CA THR A 501 -45.19 -11.26 -25.37
C THR A 501 -43.94 -11.62 -24.60
N PHE A 502 -44.05 -12.72 -23.86
CA PHE A 502 -43.01 -13.32 -23.06
C PHE A 502 -42.91 -14.81 -23.40
N GLN A 503 -41.87 -15.49 -22.93
CA GLN A 503 -41.63 -16.91 -23.22
C GLN A 503 -42.84 -17.80 -22.91
N LYS A 504 -43.55 -17.52 -21.81
CA LYS A 504 -44.65 -18.36 -21.30
C LYS A 504 -46.00 -17.64 -21.27
N GLY A 505 -46.17 -16.58 -22.06
CA GLY A 505 -47.45 -15.87 -22.14
C GLY A 505 -47.31 -14.45 -22.66
N ALA A 506 -48.18 -13.57 -22.18
CA ALA A 506 -48.17 -12.16 -22.50
C ALA A 506 -48.65 -11.32 -21.31
N VAL A 507 -48.35 -10.02 -21.33
CA VAL A 507 -49.03 -9.03 -20.51
C VAL A 507 -49.89 -8.18 -21.42
N TYR A 508 -51.19 -8.10 -21.14
CA TYR A 508 -52.15 -7.24 -21.85
C TYR A 508 -52.59 -6.10 -20.94
N ARG A 509 -52.81 -4.91 -21.51
CA ARG A 509 -53.34 -3.74 -20.82
C ARG A 509 -54.41 -3.08 -21.66
N SER A 510 -55.46 -2.59 -21.02
CA SER A 510 -56.33 -1.53 -21.55
C SER A 510 -56.39 -0.36 -20.56
N ASN A 511 -57.00 0.74 -20.98
CA ASN A 511 -57.21 1.88 -20.08
C ASN A 511 -58.17 1.58 -18.92
N THR A 512 -59.06 0.58 -19.07
CA THR A 512 -60.08 0.25 -18.06
C THR A 512 -59.69 -0.93 -17.17
N THR A 513 -58.93 -1.91 -17.69
CA THR A 513 -58.65 -3.16 -16.95
C THR A 513 -57.29 -3.20 -16.25
N GLY A 514 -56.38 -2.27 -16.58
CA GLY A 514 -55.00 -2.31 -16.15
C GLY A 514 -54.19 -3.42 -16.82
N ALA A 515 -52.95 -3.62 -16.41
CA ALA A 515 -52.07 -4.65 -16.97
C ALA A 515 -52.29 -6.01 -16.30
N ARG A 516 -52.47 -7.06 -17.09
CA ARG A 516 -52.82 -8.42 -16.65
C ARG A 516 -51.97 -9.48 -17.35
N LEU A 517 -51.59 -10.51 -16.62
CA LEU A 517 -50.89 -11.69 -17.15
C LEU A 517 -51.87 -12.60 -17.88
N VAL A 518 -51.50 -13.00 -19.09
CA VAL A 518 -52.18 -14.01 -19.89
C VAL A 518 -51.18 -15.14 -20.15
N LEU A 519 -51.26 -16.23 -19.38
CA LEU A 519 -50.32 -17.34 -19.49
C LEU A 519 -50.60 -18.17 -20.76
N SER A 520 -49.55 -18.72 -21.37
CA SER A 520 -49.69 -19.67 -22.47
C SER A 520 -50.40 -20.93 -22.02
N GLY A 521 -51.29 -21.45 -22.87
CA GLY A 521 -52.07 -22.66 -22.62
C GLY A 521 -53.54 -22.49 -23.02
N ALA A 522 -54.34 -23.50 -22.69
CA ALA A 522 -55.70 -23.65 -23.22
C ALA A 522 -56.63 -22.46 -22.95
N VAL A 523 -56.45 -21.76 -21.83
CA VAL A 523 -57.22 -20.55 -21.50
C VAL A 523 -56.96 -19.43 -22.52
N ARG A 524 -55.68 -19.19 -22.84
CA ARG A 524 -55.28 -18.21 -23.85
C ARG A 524 -55.70 -18.64 -25.25
N ASP A 525 -55.53 -19.92 -25.58
CA ASP A 525 -55.92 -20.46 -26.90
C ASP A 525 -57.43 -20.34 -27.13
N ARG A 526 -58.23 -20.54 -26.08
CA ARG A 526 -59.69 -20.33 -26.15
C ARG A 526 -60.06 -18.86 -26.31
N TRP A 527 -59.38 -17.95 -25.60
CA TRP A 527 -59.56 -16.51 -25.78
C TRP A 527 -59.16 -16.06 -27.20
N ALA A 528 -58.09 -16.63 -27.74
CA ALA A 528 -57.68 -16.42 -29.13
C ALA A 528 -58.77 -16.85 -30.12
N ALA A 529 -59.32 -18.06 -29.95
CA ALA A 529 -60.45 -18.56 -30.74
C ALA A 529 -61.72 -17.70 -30.57
N ALA A 530 -61.85 -17.00 -29.44
CA ALA A 530 -62.91 -16.03 -29.18
C ALA A 530 -62.60 -14.62 -29.73
N ARG A 531 -61.60 -14.48 -30.61
CA ARG A 531 -61.14 -13.22 -31.23
C ARG A 531 -60.47 -12.22 -30.28
N TRP A 532 -59.74 -12.74 -29.28
CA TRP A 532 -58.91 -11.94 -28.37
C TRP A 532 -59.68 -10.78 -27.72
N GLU A 533 -59.04 -9.63 -27.52
CA GLU A 533 -59.64 -8.41 -26.98
C GLU A 533 -60.69 -7.78 -27.90
N THR A 534 -60.72 -8.16 -29.18
CA THR A 534 -61.72 -7.67 -30.14
C THR A 534 -63.04 -8.45 -30.06
N GLY A 535 -63.03 -9.63 -29.43
CA GLY A 535 -64.19 -10.48 -29.24
C GLY A 535 -65.10 -10.07 -28.09
N ALA A 536 -66.14 -10.87 -27.87
CA ALA A 536 -67.15 -10.63 -26.83
C ALA A 536 -66.58 -10.68 -25.40
N LEU A 537 -65.45 -11.37 -25.19
CA LEU A 537 -64.78 -11.40 -23.89
C LEU A 537 -64.08 -10.09 -23.56
N GLY A 538 -63.58 -9.35 -24.55
CA GLY A 538 -62.79 -8.14 -24.33
C GLY A 538 -61.45 -8.42 -23.64
N TYR A 539 -60.94 -7.41 -22.92
CA TYR A 539 -59.67 -7.49 -22.21
C TYR A 539 -59.75 -8.32 -20.92
N PRO A 540 -58.63 -8.94 -20.49
CA PRO A 540 -58.55 -9.58 -19.18
C PRO A 540 -58.77 -8.57 -18.04
N THR A 541 -59.47 -8.97 -16.99
CA THR A 541 -59.74 -8.17 -15.78
C THR A 541 -59.01 -8.67 -14.54
N GLY A 542 -58.55 -9.92 -14.54
CA GLY A 542 -57.64 -10.52 -13.56
C GLY A 542 -56.39 -11.08 -14.26
N ASP A 543 -55.51 -11.76 -13.53
CA ASP A 543 -54.41 -12.52 -14.13
C ASP A 543 -54.81 -13.99 -14.32
N THR A 544 -54.12 -14.70 -15.23
CA THR A 544 -54.39 -16.13 -15.40
C THR A 544 -53.95 -16.85 -14.15
N THR A 545 -54.88 -17.55 -13.52
CA THR A 545 -54.62 -18.33 -12.31
C THR A 545 -54.67 -19.81 -12.66
N CYS A 546 -53.62 -20.52 -12.32
CA CYS A 546 -53.47 -21.96 -12.55
C CYS A 546 -53.12 -22.67 -11.25
N GLY A 547 -53.28 -23.99 -11.22
CA GLY A 547 -53.13 -24.79 -9.99
C GLY A 547 -54.41 -24.88 -9.18
N LEU A 548 -55.57 -24.66 -9.83
CA LEU A 548 -56.85 -24.96 -9.24
C LEU A 548 -57.05 -26.49 -9.14
N ARG A 549 -58.12 -26.89 -8.43
CA ARG A 549 -58.56 -28.29 -8.33
C ARG A 549 -58.54 -28.98 -9.70
N ASP A 550 -58.13 -30.25 -9.74
CA ASP A 550 -58.08 -31.06 -10.97
C ASP A 550 -57.18 -30.47 -12.07
N GLY A 551 -56.11 -29.77 -11.66
CA GLY A 551 -55.13 -29.15 -12.57
C GLY A 551 -55.70 -27.94 -13.33
N GLY A 552 -56.73 -27.29 -12.79
CA GLY A 552 -57.45 -26.26 -13.49
C GLY A 552 -56.69 -24.94 -13.64
N CYS A 553 -57.13 -24.18 -14.64
CA CYS A 553 -56.73 -22.80 -14.87
C CYS A 553 -57.95 -21.95 -15.24
N PHE A 554 -57.93 -20.68 -14.89
CA PHE A 554 -58.94 -19.72 -15.35
C PHE A 554 -58.39 -18.32 -15.59
N GLN A 555 -59.18 -17.55 -16.31
CA GLN A 555 -58.96 -16.13 -16.55
C GLN A 555 -60.31 -15.40 -16.60
N LEU A 556 -60.39 -14.28 -15.88
CA LEU A 556 -61.52 -13.36 -15.97
C LEU A 556 -61.26 -12.30 -17.04
N PHE A 557 -62.32 -11.94 -17.76
CA PHE A 557 -62.37 -10.92 -18.80
C PHE A 557 -63.53 -9.96 -18.55
N GLN A 558 -63.59 -8.87 -19.31
CA GLN A 558 -64.68 -7.89 -19.21
C GLN A 558 -66.05 -8.52 -19.48
N GLY A 559 -66.15 -9.35 -20.52
CA GLY A 559 -67.41 -9.98 -20.95
C GLY A 559 -67.68 -11.38 -20.39
N GLY A 560 -66.81 -11.92 -19.54
CA GLY A 560 -66.98 -13.29 -19.05
C GLY A 560 -65.72 -13.90 -18.44
N SER A 561 -65.64 -15.22 -18.47
CA SER A 561 -64.48 -15.96 -17.97
C SER A 561 -64.20 -17.19 -18.82
N VAL A 562 -62.94 -17.62 -18.86
CA VAL A 562 -62.52 -18.88 -19.47
C VAL A 562 -61.97 -19.78 -18.37
N TYR A 563 -62.45 -21.02 -18.29
CA TYR A 563 -62.01 -22.04 -17.35
C TYR A 563 -61.65 -23.33 -18.08
N VAL A 564 -60.65 -24.06 -17.56
CA VAL A 564 -60.23 -25.38 -18.03
C VAL A 564 -59.77 -26.24 -16.85
N SER A 565 -59.87 -27.56 -16.97
CA SER A 565 -59.33 -28.56 -16.03
C SER A 565 -58.92 -29.83 -16.78
N ALA A 566 -58.27 -30.79 -16.11
CA ALA A 566 -57.85 -32.05 -16.75
C ALA A 566 -59.04 -32.84 -17.37
N GLY A 567 -60.25 -32.63 -16.84
CA GLY A 567 -61.48 -33.28 -17.32
C GLY A 567 -62.40 -32.39 -18.15
N SER A 568 -61.98 -31.18 -18.54
CA SER A 568 -62.81 -30.26 -19.33
C SER A 568 -62.01 -29.53 -20.41
N ARG A 569 -62.68 -29.13 -21.49
CA ARG A 569 -62.08 -28.21 -22.47
C ARG A 569 -62.13 -26.77 -21.96
N ALA A 570 -61.22 -25.93 -22.42
CA ALA A 570 -61.28 -24.50 -22.11
C ALA A 570 -62.59 -23.90 -22.62
N THR A 571 -63.44 -23.47 -21.69
CA THR A 571 -64.84 -23.11 -21.96
C THR A 571 -65.12 -21.69 -21.50
N VAL A 572 -65.87 -20.95 -22.33
CA VAL A 572 -66.31 -19.59 -22.03
C VAL A 572 -67.61 -19.64 -21.26
N VAL A 573 -67.69 -18.90 -20.14
CA VAL A 573 -68.93 -18.71 -19.37
C VAL A 573 -69.20 -17.21 -19.22
N THR A 574 -70.41 -16.76 -19.55
CA THR A 574 -70.77 -15.33 -19.59
C THR A 574 -72.11 -15.03 -18.92
N GLY A 575 -72.34 -13.73 -18.65
CA GLY A 575 -73.62 -13.20 -18.19
C GLY A 575 -74.20 -13.88 -16.94
N ALA A 576 -75.53 -13.91 -16.87
CA ALA A 576 -76.26 -14.44 -15.71
C ALA A 576 -75.94 -15.90 -15.38
N LEU A 577 -75.54 -16.71 -16.38
CA LEU A 577 -75.11 -18.09 -16.16
C LEU A 577 -73.80 -18.16 -15.38
N ARG A 578 -72.83 -17.28 -15.71
CA ARG A 578 -71.58 -17.15 -14.95
C ARG A 578 -71.87 -16.65 -13.54
N ASP A 579 -72.71 -15.63 -13.40
CA ASP A 579 -73.02 -15.05 -12.08
C ASP A 579 -73.67 -16.09 -11.17
N ARG A 580 -74.60 -16.89 -11.70
CA ARG A 580 -75.22 -17.99 -10.94
C ARG A 580 -74.23 -19.08 -10.59
N TRP A 581 -73.38 -19.50 -11.52
CA TRP A 581 -72.31 -20.47 -11.22
C TRP A 581 -71.35 -19.94 -10.16
N GLY A 582 -70.98 -18.66 -10.21
CA GLY A 582 -70.18 -18.02 -9.18
C GLY A 582 -70.86 -18.00 -7.81
N ALA A 583 -72.16 -17.68 -7.78
CA ALA A 583 -72.98 -17.75 -6.57
C ALA A 583 -73.12 -19.19 -6.01
N SER A 584 -72.89 -20.21 -6.84
CA SER A 584 -72.86 -21.62 -6.41
C SER A 584 -71.48 -22.10 -5.94
N GLY A 585 -70.46 -21.25 -5.91
CA GLY A 585 -69.11 -21.59 -5.45
C GLY A 585 -68.11 -21.93 -6.56
N TRP A 586 -68.38 -21.51 -7.81
CA TRP A 586 -67.49 -21.70 -8.95
C TRP A 586 -67.11 -23.18 -9.17
N GLU A 587 -65.86 -23.46 -9.55
CA GLU A 587 -65.34 -24.81 -9.79
C GLU A 587 -65.27 -25.68 -8.52
N ASN A 588 -65.29 -25.05 -7.34
CA ASN A 588 -65.33 -25.76 -6.05
C ASN A 588 -66.77 -26.05 -5.60
N GLY A 589 -67.75 -25.47 -6.29
CA GLY A 589 -69.18 -25.66 -6.03
C GLY A 589 -69.72 -27.00 -6.54
N PRO A 590 -71.01 -27.25 -6.33
CA PRO A 590 -71.66 -28.51 -6.68
C PRO A 590 -71.78 -28.75 -8.19
N LEU A 591 -71.51 -27.74 -9.02
CA LEU A 591 -71.52 -27.87 -10.48
C LEU A 591 -70.17 -28.33 -11.05
N GLY A 592 -69.05 -28.01 -10.38
CA GLY A 592 -67.71 -28.23 -10.89
C GLY A 592 -67.34 -27.32 -12.08
N TYR A 593 -66.43 -27.77 -12.94
CA TYR A 593 -65.97 -27.02 -14.11
C TYR A 593 -66.98 -27.03 -15.28
N PRO A 594 -67.02 -25.96 -16.10
CA PRO A 594 -67.79 -25.96 -17.34
C PRO A 594 -67.19 -26.95 -18.36
N THR A 595 -68.03 -27.68 -19.09
CA THR A 595 -67.58 -28.75 -20.02
C THR A 595 -67.89 -28.48 -21.50
N ALA A 596 -68.82 -27.58 -21.79
CA ALA A 596 -69.18 -27.21 -23.16
C ALA A 596 -69.58 -25.73 -23.25
N ASP A 597 -69.32 -25.05 -24.36
CA ASP A 597 -69.73 -23.64 -24.49
C ASP A 597 -71.24 -23.45 -24.28
N GLN A 598 -71.59 -22.28 -23.73
CA GLN A 598 -72.95 -21.81 -23.57
C GLN A 598 -73.75 -21.91 -24.88
N VAL A 599 -74.95 -22.49 -24.80
CA VAL A 599 -75.89 -22.57 -25.91
C VAL A 599 -77.02 -21.58 -25.64
N CYS A 600 -77.27 -20.69 -26.59
CA CYS A 600 -78.31 -19.68 -26.54
C CYS A 600 -79.25 -19.79 -27.74
N GLY A 601 -80.41 -19.13 -27.65
CA GLY A 601 -81.48 -19.25 -28.65
C GLY A 601 -82.45 -20.39 -28.34
N LEU A 602 -82.50 -20.82 -27.07
CA LEU A 602 -83.54 -21.71 -26.58
C LEU A 602 -84.89 -20.98 -26.57
N ARG A 603 -85.95 -21.74 -26.25
CA ARG A 603 -87.31 -21.23 -26.09
C ARG A 603 -87.35 -19.92 -25.30
N ASP A 604 -88.14 -18.95 -25.74
CA ASP A 604 -88.34 -17.66 -25.07
C ASP A 604 -87.02 -16.87 -24.85
N GLY A 605 -86.01 -17.10 -25.70
CA GLY A 605 -84.71 -16.41 -25.66
C GLY A 605 -83.73 -16.95 -24.61
N GLY A 606 -83.97 -18.15 -24.09
CA GLY A 606 -83.12 -18.73 -23.05
C GLY A 606 -81.75 -19.19 -23.51
N CYS A 607 -80.91 -19.45 -22.52
CA CYS A 607 -79.56 -19.98 -22.68
C CYS A 607 -79.27 -21.02 -21.59
N PHE A 608 -78.33 -21.92 -21.85
CA PHE A 608 -77.82 -22.84 -20.83
C PHE A 608 -76.33 -23.09 -20.96
N GLN A 609 -75.74 -23.52 -19.86
CA GLN A 609 -74.33 -23.87 -19.72
C GLN A 609 -74.21 -25.22 -19.02
N VAL A 610 -73.40 -26.12 -19.59
CA VAL A 610 -73.15 -27.45 -19.00
C VAL A 610 -71.88 -27.43 -18.17
N PHE A 611 -71.95 -28.08 -17.01
CA PHE A 611 -70.86 -28.30 -16.08
C PHE A 611 -70.67 -29.79 -15.81
N GLN A 612 -69.57 -30.16 -15.15
CA GLN A 612 -69.24 -31.55 -14.83
C GLN A 612 -70.36 -32.28 -14.10
N GLN A 613 -71.03 -31.62 -13.16
CA GLN A 613 -72.02 -32.22 -12.27
C GLN A 613 -73.43 -31.59 -12.40
N GLY A 614 -73.68 -30.82 -13.45
CA GLY A 614 -74.98 -30.18 -13.63
C GLY A 614 -75.05 -29.23 -14.81
N SER A 615 -76.09 -28.43 -14.85
CA SER A 615 -76.25 -27.36 -15.84
C SER A 615 -76.94 -26.17 -15.21
N VAL A 616 -76.65 -24.98 -15.74
CA VAL A 616 -77.35 -23.75 -15.38
C VAL A 616 -78.18 -23.33 -16.58
N TYR A 617 -79.46 -23.06 -16.37
CA TYR A 617 -80.38 -22.54 -17.38
C TYR A 617 -80.79 -21.12 -17.01
N TRP A 618 -80.92 -20.27 -18.02
CA TRP A 618 -81.39 -18.90 -17.88
C TRP A 618 -82.46 -18.58 -18.92
N SER A 619 -83.47 -17.84 -18.52
CA SER A 619 -84.41 -17.17 -19.44
C SER A 619 -84.71 -15.77 -18.91
N PRO A 620 -85.21 -14.84 -19.75
CA PRO A 620 -85.62 -13.51 -19.29
C PRO A 620 -86.66 -13.55 -18.17
N ALA A 621 -87.56 -14.54 -18.18
CA ALA A 621 -88.65 -14.65 -17.21
C ALA A 621 -88.25 -15.37 -15.91
N SER A 622 -87.32 -16.33 -15.98
CA SER A 622 -86.94 -17.14 -14.82
C SER A 622 -85.68 -16.64 -14.11
N GLY A 623 -84.77 -15.94 -14.80
CA GLY A 623 -83.40 -15.79 -14.30
C GLY A 623 -82.61 -17.10 -14.41
N ALA A 624 -81.40 -17.11 -13.85
CA ALA A 624 -80.44 -18.22 -13.98
C ALA A 624 -80.53 -19.16 -12.79
N HIS A 625 -80.73 -20.45 -13.04
CA HIS A 625 -80.91 -21.48 -12.01
C HIS A 625 -80.09 -22.73 -12.31
N ALA A 626 -79.48 -23.29 -11.26
CA ALA A 626 -78.66 -24.49 -11.37
C ALA A 626 -79.50 -25.76 -11.15
N LEU A 627 -79.23 -26.79 -11.94
CA LEU A 627 -79.75 -28.15 -11.76
C LEU A 627 -78.60 -29.10 -11.56
N THR A 628 -78.49 -29.64 -10.35
CA THR A 628 -77.39 -30.52 -9.93
C THR A 628 -77.80 -31.99 -9.92
N ASN A 629 -78.98 -32.34 -9.39
CA ASN A 629 -79.41 -33.73 -9.33
C ASN A 629 -79.59 -34.33 -10.73
N ARG A 630 -78.81 -35.38 -10.99
CA ARG A 630 -78.82 -36.13 -12.24
C ARG A 630 -80.21 -36.67 -12.59
N TYR A 631 -80.92 -37.27 -11.63
CA TYR A 631 -82.22 -37.90 -11.87
C TYR A 631 -83.27 -36.84 -12.23
N THR A 632 -83.28 -35.71 -11.54
CA THR A 632 -84.17 -34.57 -11.85
C THR A 632 -83.93 -34.08 -13.28
N ARG A 633 -82.66 -33.95 -13.71
CA ARG A 633 -82.31 -33.53 -15.07
C ARG A 633 -82.72 -34.55 -16.14
N GLU A 634 -82.43 -35.84 -15.92
CA GLU A 634 -82.83 -36.91 -16.85
C GLU A 634 -84.35 -36.98 -17.01
N ARG A 635 -85.11 -36.84 -15.92
CA ARG A 635 -86.57 -36.81 -15.95
C ARG A 635 -87.10 -35.58 -16.69
N TRP A 636 -86.57 -34.39 -16.39
CA TRP A 636 -86.97 -33.17 -17.10
C TRP A 636 -86.66 -33.25 -18.60
N GLY A 637 -85.51 -33.84 -18.97
CA GLY A 637 -85.16 -34.09 -20.35
C GLY A 637 -86.09 -35.06 -21.07
N ALA A 638 -86.49 -36.15 -20.42
CA ALA A 638 -87.50 -37.08 -20.95
C ALA A 638 -88.88 -36.43 -21.13
N LEU A 639 -89.15 -35.31 -20.42
CA LEU A 639 -90.37 -34.52 -20.53
C LEU A 639 -90.25 -33.37 -21.54
N GLY A 640 -89.16 -33.29 -22.30
CA GLY A 640 -88.95 -32.31 -23.38
C GLY A 640 -88.15 -31.07 -22.98
N TRP A 641 -87.43 -31.09 -21.85
CA TRP A 641 -86.62 -29.95 -21.37
C TRP A 641 -87.46 -28.65 -21.28
N GLU A 642 -86.89 -27.50 -21.64
CA GLU A 642 -87.57 -26.21 -21.65
C GLU A 642 -88.74 -26.13 -22.65
N ASN A 643 -88.74 -27.00 -23.67
CA ASN A 643 -89.82 -27.10 -24.65
C ASN A 643 -91.01 -27.93 -24.12
N GLY A 644 -90.81 -28.66 -23.03
CA GLY A 644 -91.85 -29.43 -22.35
C GLY A 644 -92.81 -28.59 -21.52
N ARG A 645 -93.85 -29.24 -20.98
CA ARG A 645 -94.87 -28.60 -20.14
C ARG A 645 -94.31 -27.94 -18.88
N LEU A 646 -93.17 -28.41 -18.38
CA LEU A 646 -92.51 -27.86 -17.19
C LEU A 646 -91.84 -26.49 -17.46
N GLY A 647 -91.33 -26.24 -18.68
CA GLY A 647 -90.60 -25.00 -18.99
C GLY A 647 -89.27 -24.87 -18.24
N TYR A 648 -88.84 -23.63 -17.97
CA TYR A 648 -87.59 -23.34 -17.28
C TYR A 648 -87.69 -23.53 -15.75
N PRO A 649 -86.58 -23.83 -15.06
CA PRO A 649 -86.50 -23.82 -13.60
C PRO A 649 -86.76 -22.41 -13.03
N LEU A 650 -87.38 -22.32 -11.85
CA LEU A 650 -87.73 -21.03 -11.19
C LEU A 650 -87.02 -20.79 -9.86
N GLU A 651 -86.38 -21.82 -9.30
CA GLU A 651 -85.64 -21.72 -8.05
C GLU A 651 -84.44 -22.68 -8.09
N GLU A 652 -83.62 -22.64 -7.05
CA GLU A 652 -82.56 -23.64 -6.88
C GLU A 652 -83.13 -24.95 -6.33
N GLU A 653 -82.48 -26.05 -6.66
CA GLU A 653 -82.82 -27.35 -6.10
C GLU A 653 -82.76 -27.30 -4.57
N ARG A 654 -83.89 -27.61 -3.91
CA ARG A 654 -84.05 -27.55 -2.46
C ARG A 654 -84.08 -28.96 -1.88
N ALA A 655 -83.33 -29.16 -0.80
CA ALA A 655 -83.41 -30.39 -0.02
C ALA A 655 -84.79 -30.53 0.64
N VAL A 656 -85.38 -31.73 0.56
CA VAL A 656 -86.61 -32.10 1.25
C VAL A 656 -86.40 -33.42 1.99
N ALA A 657 -87.31 -33.77 2.91
CA ALA A 657 -87.22 -35.04 3.62
C ALA A 657 -87.16 -36.21 2.62
N GLY A 658 -86.06 -36.96 2.64
CA GLY A 658 -85.86 -38.14 1.78
C GLY A 658 -85.47 -37.84 0.32
N GLY A 659 -85.12 -36.60 -0.04
CA GLY A 659 -84.66 -36.30 -1.41
C GLY A 659 -84.52 -34.82 -1.75
N THR A 660 -84.74 -34.44 -3.01
CA THR A 660 -84.63 -33.05 -3.49
C THR A 660 -85.85 -32.66 -4.32
N THR A 661 -86.19 -31.37 -4.32
CA THR A 661 -87.28 -30.82 -5.12
C THR A 661 -86.80 -29.64 -5.95
N GLN A 662 -87.33 -29.52 -7.17
CA GLN A 662 -87.00 -28.47 -8.13
C GLN A 662 -88.30 -27.93 -8.74
N ARG A 663 -88.57 -26.65 -8.53
CA ARG A 663 -89.70 -25.96 -9.15
C ARG A 663 -89.34 -25.45 -10.55
N PHE A 664 -90.28 -25.62 -11.47
CA PHE A 664 -90.26 -25.12 -12.84
C PHE A 664 -91.49 -24.24 -13.09
N GLN A 665 -91.52 -23.56 -14.23
CA GLN A 665 -92.63 -22.68 -14.64
C GLN A 665 -93.99 -23.37 -14.62
N GLY A 666 -94.05 -24.61 -15.10
CA GLY A 666 -95.29 -25.38 -15.27
C GLY A 666 -95.43 -26.59 -14.35
N GLY A 667 -94.70 -26.65 -13.23
CA GLY A 667 -94.79 -27.74 -12.25
C GLY A 667 -93.55 -27.93 -11.39
N THR A 668 -93.51 -29.01 -10.62
CA THR A 668 -92.41 -29.34 -9.71
C THR A 668 -91.96 -30.79 -9.92
N LEU A 669 -90.65 -31.02 -9.94
CA LEU A 669 -90.04 -32.35 -9.86
C LEU A 669 -89.54 -32.62 -8.45
N THR A 670 -89.84 -33.79 -7.91
CA THR A 670 -89.33 -34.23 -6.60
C THR A 670 -88.65 -35.59 -6.74
N PHE A 671 -87.34 -35.60 -6.53
CA PHE A 671 -86.52 -36.80 -6.45
C PHE A 671 -86.66 -37.43 -5.06
N VAL A 672 -86.85 -38.75 -5.02
CA VAL A 672 -86.93 -39.56 -3.80
C VAL A 672 -85.71 -40.47 -3.72
N ALA A 673 -84.81 -40.20 -2.77
CA ALA A 673 -83.51 -40.87 -2.67
C ALA A 673 -83.64 -42.38 -2.40
N ALA A 674 -84.64 -42.81 -1.63
CA ALA A 674 -84.83 -44.21 -1.28
C ALA A 674 -85.19 -45.12 -2.47
N THR A 675 -85.84 -44.56 -3.50
CA THR A 675 -86.34 -45.32 -4.67
C THR A 675 -85.69 -44.90 -5.97
N THR A 676 -84.88 -43.84 -5.97
CA THR A 676 -84.37 -43.16 -7.18
C THR A 676 -85.47 -42.67 -8.14
N GLU A 677 -86.70 -42.55 -7.66
CA GLU A 677 -87.86 -42.09 -8.42
C GLU A 677 -87.88 -40.56 -8.52
N VAL A 678 -88.29 -40.02 -9.66
CA VAL A 678 -88.58 -38.58 -9.80
C VAL A 678 -90.07 -38.39 -10.11
N ARG A 679 -90.79 -37.86 -9.12
CA ARG A 679 -92.22 -37.57 -9.20
C ARG A 679 -92.44 -36.21 -9.83
N VAL A 680 -93.46 -36.11 -10.67
CA VAL A 680 -93.85 -34.88 -11.37
C VAL A 680 -95.21 -34.42 -10.84
N ALA A 681 -95.33 -33.16 -10.46
CA ALA A 681 -96.60 -32.50 -10.17
C ALA A 681 -96.75 -31.30 -11.10
N TYR A 682 -97.86 -31.22 -11.84
CA TYR A 682 -98.17 -30.11 -12.75
C TYR A 682 -99.02 -29.04 -12.09
#